data_AF-A0A9Q0N065-F1
#
_entry.id   AF-A0A9Q0N065-F1
#
_cell.length_a   1.000
_cell.length_b   1.000
_cell.length_c   1.000
_cell.angle_alpha   90.00
_cell.angle_beta   90.00
_cell.angle_gamma   90.00
#
_symmetry.space_group_name_H-M   'P 1'
#
loop_
_entity.id
_entity.type
_entity.pdbx_description
1 polymer ?
#
loop_
_entity_poly.entity_id
_entity_poly.type
_entity_poly.pdbx_seq_one_letter_code
_entity_poly.pdbx_strand_id
1 'polypeptide(L)'
;MQFIMQIISTPNVNAKQKDGAFHMVGTLAEILLSRKLYKSNMEQMLTTYVFPEFQSPYGHLRARACWVLHSFSEMKFKNQQALGEIMMLTSNALLTDTELPVKVEAAIVIQMYLTSQEHAVPFLEPQIKPITLELLSIIRETENDDLTSVMQKIVCTYTEQLVPIAVEICQHLASTFSQVLGSEDGSEDKAITAMGLINTIETLLTVMEEYPQITNLLRPIVIGVVGHVFQQDIIEFYEETFSLVYDLTTKTIYPDMWQMFELIYQVFKKDGYDYFVDMMPALHNYVTVDTPAFLSNTNYILAIYDMCKSILTGDPGEDPECHAAKLMEVVILQCKGQIDHCMRSFIELVLGRLTQEIRSSELRTMCLQVVIAAVYYNPQLLLQTLDQMQIQMQQQISEPIASHFIKQWIHDTDCFLGIHDRKLYVIGMCTLMALGDEKPKVLNELAPEILPSLMLIFDGLKRAYESRAQDDEEEQSEDEDEDCEGEALSSDEDEIDELNEMYLTKMKDFAVKKAGEHGIDMQAEIRDEDDDDDSDADDDSDSELDETALESYTTPIDDESSDNPIDEFVTFQQVMTIMSSQDKGFYSLLVNGLSAEQQISLQSLMVLAEQKKAQIQSKQIERQGGYAFSQHTIPTSFQFNKP
;
A
#
# COMPACT_ATOMS: atom_id res chain seq x y z
N MET A 1 47.95 7.39 -5.42
CA MET A 1 48.37 5.97 -5.44
C MET A 1 49.85 5.72 -5.19
N GLN A 2 50.81 6.22 -5.97
CA GLN A 2 52.25 5.91 -5.72
C GLN A 2 52.72 6.27 -4.29
N PHE A 3 52.35 7.44 -3.78
CA PHE A 3 52.64 7.87 -2.41
C PHE A 3 52.03 6.92 -1.36
N ILE A 4 50.77 6.54 -1.53
CA ILE A 4 50.05 5.61 -0.64
C ILE A 4 50.74 4.23 -0.64
N MET A 5 51.02 3.69 -1.83
CA MET A 5 51.69 2.40 -1.99
C MET A 5 53.06 2.37 -1.32
N GLN A 6 53.82 3.48 -1.39
CA GLN A 6 55.08 3.61 -0.69
C GLN A 6 54.92 3.50 0.82
N ILE A 7 53.86 4.08 1.39
CA ILE A 7 53.59 4.02 2.83
C ILE A 7 53.15 2.60 3.23
N ILE A 8 52.15 2.01 2.57
CA ILE A 8 51.59 0.70 3.00
C ILE A 8 52.55 -0.48 2.78
N SER A 9 53.47 -0.37 1.81
CA SER A 9 54.48 -1.41 1.53
C SER A 9 55.76 -1.29 2.37
N THR A 10 55.96 -0.16 3.07
CA THR A 10 57.14 0.02 3.91
C THR A 10 56.97 -0.75 5.23
N PRO A 11 57.93 -1.62 5.62
CA PRO A 11 57.85 -2.34 6.88
C PRO A 11 58.03 -1.39 8.08
N ASN A 12 57.34 -1.67 9.18
CA ASN A 12 57.41 -0.92 10.45
C ASN A 12 57.02 0.57 10.35
N VAL A 13 56.11 0.91 9.43
CA VAL A 13 55.51 2.24 9.38
C VAL A 13 54.69 2.52 10.64
N ASN A 14 54.69 3.78 11.06
CA ASN A 14 53.89 4.23 12.19
C ASN A 14 52.40 3.93 11.95
N ALA A 15 51.72 3.34 12.95
CA ALA A 15 50.31 2.96 12.85
C ALA A 15 49.40 4.11 12.37
N LYS A 16 49.64 5.35 12.84
CA LYS A 16 48.86 6.53 12.42
C LYS A 16 49.10 6.91 10.96
N GLN A 17 50.32 6.74 10.47
CA GLN A 17 50.63 7.00 9.06
C GLN A 17 50.00 5.94 8.16
N LYS A 18 49.96 4.69 8.62
CA LYS A 18 49.30 3.58 7.91
C LYS A 18 47.78 3.76 7.89
N ASP A 19 47.18 4.15 9.02
CA ASP A 19 45.76 4.52 9.11
C ASP A 19 45.41 5.64 8.12
N GLY A 20 46.17 6.74 8.11
CA GLY A 20 45.96 7.82 7.16
C GLY A 20 46.10 7.39 5.69
N ALA A 21 47.03 6.47 5.39
CA ALA A 21 47.16 5.89 4.05
C ALA A 21 45.94 5.07 3.65
N PHE A 22 45.40 4.25 4.55
CA PHE A 22 44.18 3.48 4.29
C PHE A 22 42.94 4.36 4.18
N HIS A 23 42.84 5.40 4.99
CA HIS A 23 41.75 6.35 4.87
C HIS A 23 41.74 7.01 3.49
N MET A 24 42.91 7.48 3.02
CA MET A 24 43.07 8.01 1.66
C MET A 24 42.71 6.99 0.57
N VAL A 25 42.93 5.69 0.80
CA VAL A 25 42.56 4.63 -0.16
C VAL A 25 41.05 4.45 -0.24
N GLY A 26 40.38 4.31 0.90
CA GLY A 26 38.93 4.12 0.93
C GLY A 26 38.17 5.35 0.39
N THR A 27 38.61 6.57 0.73
CA THR A 27 38.01 7.81 0.16
C THR A 27 38.14 7.88 -1.36
N LEU A 28 39.14 7.21 -1.95
CA LEU A 28 39.35 7.18 -3.39
C LEU A 28 38.74 5.93 -4.05
N ALA A 29 38.00 5.09 -3.32
CA ALA A 29 37.57 3.77 -3.81
C ALA A 29 36.77 3.85 -5.11
N GLU A 30 35.76 4.71 -5.19
CA GLU A 30 34.94 4.91 -6.41
C GLU A 30 35.78 5.31 -7.64
N ILE A 31 36.71 6.27 -7.44
CA ILE A 31 37.65 6.72 -8.49
C ILE A 31 38.61 5.59 -8.90
N LEU A 32 39.01 4.74 -7.97
CA LEU A 32 39.88 3.60 -8.23
C LEU A 32 39.13 2.48 -8.96
N LEU A 33 37.86 2.26 -8.64
CA LEU A 33 36.99 1.24 -9.25
C LEU A 33 36.52 1.64 -10.65
N SER A 34 36.33 2.93 -10.93
CA SER A 34 36.00 3.44 -12.28
C SER A 34 37.17 3.34 -13.26
N ARG A 35 38.43 3.38 -12.77
CA ARG A 35 39.63 3.34 -13.62
C ARG A 35 40.14 1.92 -13.85
N LYS A 36 40.02 1.41 -15.08
CA LYS A 36 40.49 0.07 -15.52
C LYS A 36 41.93 -0.29 -15.09
N LEU A 37 42.83 0.70 -15.06
CA LEU A 37 44.25 0.52 -14.66
C LEU A 37 44.42 0.06 -13.19
N TYR A 38 43.50 0.46 -12.31
CA TYR A 38 43.58 0.17 -10.87
C TYR A 38 42.61 -0.93 -10.47
N LYS A 39 41.42 -0.97 -11.07
CA LYS A 39 40.35 -1.94 -10.79
C LYS A 39 40.85 -3.39 -10.67
N SER A 40 41.71 -3.85 -11.59
CA SER A 40 42.21 -5.24 -11.58
C SER A 40 43.13 -5.59 -10.41
N ASN A 41 43.74 -4.59 -9.77
CA ASN A 41 44.76 -4.77 -8.73
C ASN A 41 44.23 -4.48 -7.32
N MET A 42 42.99 -4.01 -7.18
CA MET A 42 42.41 -3.65 -5.88
C MET A 42 42.19 -4.88 -5.01
N GLU A 43 41.69 -5.98 -5.56
CA GLU A 43 41.54 -7.25 -4.83
C GLU A 43 42.88 -7.75 -4.23
N GLN A 44 43.96 -7.66 -5.02
CA GLN A 44 45.30 -7.99 -4.54
C GLN A 44 45.78 -7.02 -3.45
N MET A 45 45.43 -5.73 -3.55
CA MET A 45 45.80 -4.73 -2.56
C MET A 45 45.09 -4.99 -1.22
N LEU A 46 43.79 -5.30 -1.24
CA LEU A 46 43.02 -5.65 -0.04
C LEU A 46 43.60 -6.89 0.65
N THR A 47 43.80 -7.98 -0.09
CA THR A 47 44.36 -9.23 0.43
C THR A 47 45.78 -9.06 0.97
N THR A 48 46.63 -8.28 0.29
CA THR A 48 48.05 -8.13 0.68
C THR A 48 48.24 -7.19 1.86
N TYR A 49 47.47 -6.09 1.94
CA TYR A 49 47.75 -4.99 2.86
C TYR A 49 46.64 -4.74 3.89
N VAL A 50 45.38 -5.01 3.58
CA VAL A 50 44.24 -4.72 4.47
C VAL A 50 43.92 -5.92 5.35
N PHE A 51 43.85 -7.14 4.80
CA PHE A 51 43.51 -8.34 5.57
C PHE A 51 44.44 -8.60 6.77
N PRO A 52 45.78 -8.44 6.65
CA PRO A 52 46.67 -8.63 7.79
C PRO A 52 46.41 -7.67 8.96
N GLU A 53 45.80 -6.51 8.71
CA GLU A 53 45.55 -5.50 9.74
C GLU A 53 44.47 -5.92 10.73
N PHE A 54 43.61 -6.89 10.41
CA PHE A 54 42.66 -7.47 11.36
C PHE A 54 43.35 -8.13 12.56
N GLN A 55 44.64 -8.48 12.44
CA GLN A 55 45.46 -9.01 13.54
C GLN A 55 46.37 -7.95 14.18
N SER A 56 46.24 -6.67 13.77
CA SER A 56 47.03 -5.58 14.31
C SER A 56 46.79 -5.43 15.82
N PRO A 57 47.81 -5.17 16.65
CA PRO A 57 47.62 -4.91 18.08
C PRO A 57 46.88 -3.59 18.35
N TYR A 58 46.72 -2.73 17.34
CA TYR A 58 46.09 -1.42 17.46
C TYR A 58 44.64 -1.44 16.97
N GLY A 59 43.68 -1.20 17.86
CA GLY A 59 42.24 -1.22 17.53
C GLY A 59 41.85 -0.28 16.38
N HIS A 60 42.38 0.95 16.34
CA HIS A 60 42.10 1.90 15.26
C HIS A 60 42.53 1.40 13.87
N LEU A 61 43.56 0.56 13.77
CA LEU A 61 43.94 -0.06 12.49
C LEU A 61 43.00 -1.20 12.08
N ARG A 62 42.49 -1.98 13.04
CA ARG A 62 41.47 -3.00 12.79
C ARG A 62 40.15 -2.39 12.34
N ALA A 63 39.70 -1.34 13.01
CA ALA A 63 38.53 -0.55 12.61
C ALA A 63 38.74 0.06 11.22
N ARG A 64 39.91 0.64 10.94
CA ARG A 64 40.24 1.18 9.61
C ARG A 64 40.24 0.10 8.53
N ALA A 65 40.68 -1.12 8.84
CA ALA A 65 40.65 -2.23 7.91
C ALA A 65 39.21 -2.57 7.52
N CYS A 66 38.28 -2.62 8.51
CA CYS A 66 36.85 -2.77 8.27
C CYS A 66 36.32 -1.64 7.38
N TRP A 67 36.58 -0.38 7.74
CA TRP A 67 36.14 0.79 6.97
C TRP A 67 36.61 0.75 5.50
N VAL A 68 37.87 0.34 5.25
CA VAL A 68 38.35 0.15 3.88
C VAL A 68 37.61 -0.96 3.17
N LEU A 69 37.32 -2.10 3.82
CA LEU A 69 36.54 -3.16 3.19
C LEU A 69 35.14 -2.69 2.81
N HIS A 70 34.49 -1.91 3.69
CA HIS A 70 33.23 -1.24 3.39
C HIS A 70 33.36 -0.38 2.12
N SER A 71 34.37 0.50 2.01
CA SER A 71 34.53 1.37 0.82
C SER A 71 34.70 0.61 -0.50
N PHE A 72 35.04 -0.68 -0.47
CA PHE A 72 35.21 -1.53 -1.66
C PHE A 72 34.14 -2.62 -1.78
N SER A 73 33.01 -2.54 -1.05
CA SER A 73 31.94 -3.55 -1.09
C SER A 73 31.35 -3.77 -2.49
N GLU A 74 31.16 -2.70 -3.26
CA GLU A 74 30.63 -2.75 -4.64
C GLU A 74 31.60 -3.39 -5.67
N MET A 75 32.84 -3.66 -5.26
CA MET A 75 33.80 -4.30 -6.15
C MET A 75 33.40 -5.76 -6.39
N LYS A 76 33.09 -6.13 -7.64
CA LYS A 76 32.87 -7.55 -8.00
C LYS A 76 34.14 -8.38 -7.77
N PHE A 77 34.14 -9.23 -6.75
CA PHE A 77 35.25 -10.11 -6.40
C PHE A 77 35.35 -11.28 -7.38
N LYS A 78 36.51 -11.47 -8.00
CA LYS A 78 36.72 -12.62 -8.92
C LYS A 78 37.06 -13.89 -8.16
N ASN A 79 37.67 -13.74 -6.98
CA ASN A 79 38.06 -14.85 -6.14
C ASN A 79 37.07 -15.03 -4.98
N GLN A 80 36.27 -16.09 -5.04
CA GLN A 80 35.37 -16.46 -3.95
C GLN A 80 36.11 -16.76 -2.63
N GLN A 81 37.39 -17.15 -2.67
CA GLN A 81 38.19 -17.32 -1.45
C GLN A 81 38.47 -15.98 -0.76
N ALA A 82 38.69 -14.91 -1.52
CA ALA A 82 38.90 -13.58 -0.96
C ALA A 82 37.62 -13.07 -0.28
N LEU A 83 36.46 -13.30 -0.91
CA LEU A 83 35.15 -12.99 -0.32
C LEU A 83 34.92 -13.78 0.98
N GLY A 84 35.17 -15.09 0.98
CA GLY A 84 35.06 -15.92 2.18
C GLY A 84 36.02 -15.49 3.30
N GLU A 85 37.23 -15.05 2.95
CA GLU A 85 38.18 -14.51 3.92
C GLU A 85 37.71 -13.17 4.52
N ILE A 86 37.12 -12.27 3.72
CA ILE A 86 36.48 -11.04 4.23
C ILE A 86 35.39 -11.40 5.24
N MET A 87 34.46 -12.29 4.88
CA MET A 87 33.36 -12.69 5.78
C MET A 87 33.87 -13.33 7.07
N MET A 88 34.93 -14.15 7.00
CA MET A 88 35.56 -14.74 8.17
C MET A 88 36.25 -13.67 9.05
N LEU A 89 36.98 -12.72 8.45
CA LEU A 89 37.70 -11.68 9.18
C LEU A 89 36.74 -10.73 9.89
N THR A 90 35.66 -10.31 9.22
CA THR A 90 34.67 -9.39 9.77
C THR A 90 33.81 -10.06 10.84
N SER A 91 33.32 -11.28 10.60
CA SER A 91 32.60 -12.04 11.63
C SER A 91 33.45 -12.31 12.88
N ASN A 92 34.73 -12.67 12.70
CA ASN A 92 35.63 -12.84 13.83
C ASN A 92 35.88 -11.52 14.58
N ALA A 93 36.05 -10.40 13.86
CA ALA A 93 36.21 -9.08 14.48
C ALA A 93 34.97 -8.69 15.30
N LEU A 94 33.77 -8.87 14.74
CA LEU A 94 32.51 -8.62 15.44
C LEU A 94 32.38 -9.46 16.71
N LEU A 95 32.66 -10.76 16.63
CA LEU A 95 32.43 -11.71 17.72
C LEU A 95 33.51 -11.69 18.82
N THR A 96 34.76 -11.32 18.49
CA THR A 96 35.91 -11.57 19.38
C THR A 96 36.76 -10.35 19.72
N ASP A 97 36.61 -9.22 19.01
CA ASP A 97 37.39 -8.04 19.33
C ASP A 97 37.03 -7.48 20.72
N THR A 98 37.98 -6.80 21.36
CA THR A 98 37.76 -6.17 22.67
C THR A 98 37.32 -4.71 22.56
N GLU A 99 37.51 -4.08 21.40
CA GLU A 99 37.25 -2.66 21.17
C GLU A 99 35.92 -2.48 20.41
N LEU A 100 34.95 -1.80 21.02
CA LEU A 100 33.64 -1.55 20.42
C LEU A 100 33.69 -0.91 19.02
N PRO A 101 34.53 0.09 18.74
CA PRO A 101 34.59 0.68 17.40
C PRO A 101 34.96 -0.32 16.30
N VAL A 102 35.73 -1.36 16.63
CA VAL A 102 36.07 -2.42 15.65
C VAL A 102 34.86 -3.30 15.39
N LYS A 103 34.09 -3.64 16.43
CA LYS A 103 32.88 -4.45 16.29
C LYS A 103 31.80 -3.74 15.46
N VAL A 104 31.56 -2.46 15.73
CA VAL A 104 30.60 -1.64 14.98
C VAL A 104 30.96 -1.59 13.50
N GLU A 105 32.21 -1.24 13.18
CA GLU A 105 32.67 -1.20 11.79
C GLU A 105 32.61 -2.58 11.11
N ALA A 106 32.90 -3.67 11.84
CA ALA A 106 32.79 -5.02 11.30
C ALA A 106 31.33 -5.41 10.97
N ALA A 107 30.37 -4.99 11.80
CA ALA A 107 28.94 -5.21 11.57
C ALA A 107 28.46 -4.47 10.30
N ILE A 108 28.86 -3.20 10.13
CA ILE A 108 28.54 -2.41 8.93
C ILE A 108 29.12 -3.10 7.67
N VAL A 109 30.36 -3.60 7.72
CA VAL A 109 30.94 -4.33 6.58
C VAL A 109 30.13 -5.58 6.25
N ILE A 110 29.64 -6.33 7.25
CA ILE A 110 28.79 -7.51 7.02
C ILE A 110 27.54 -7.09 6.23
N GLN A 111 26.81 -6.05 6.66
CA GLN A 111 25.64 -5.55 5.93
C GLN A 111 25.98 -5.19 4.49
N MET A 112 27.04 -4.40 4.29
CA MET A 112 27.41 -3.90 2.96
C MET A 112 27.74 -5.03 1.98
N TYR A 113 28.38 -6.10 2.45
CA TYR A 113 28.68 -7.27 1.61
C TYR A 113 27.47 -8.17 1.39
N LEU A 114 26.55 -8.27 2.37
CA LEU A 114 25.28 -8.98 2.16
C LEU A 114 24.37 -8.25 1.16
N THR A 115 24.47 -6.93 1.05
CA THR A 115 23.73 -6.14 0.06
C THR A 115 24.38 -6.20 -1.32
N SER A 116 25.70 -6.13 -1.40
CA SER A 116 26.41 -6.00 -2.69
C SER A 116 26.93 -7.31 -3.29
N GLN A 117 26.95 -8.42 -2.53
CA GLN A 117 27.54 -9.69 -2.96
C GLN A 117 26.66 -10.88 -2.54
N GLU A 118 25.85 -11.42 -3.45
CA GLU A 118 24.99 -12.61 -3.19
C GLU A 118 25.76 -13.81 -2.62
N HIS A 119 26.96 -14.07 -3.15
CA HIS A 119 27.80 -15.17 -2.68
C HIS A 119 28.37 -14.99 -1.26
N ALA A 120 28.12 -13.87 -0.58
CA ALA A 120 28.52 -13.66 0.80
C ALA A 120 27.67 -14.50 1.78
N VAL A 121 26.40 -14.75 1.44
CA VAL A 121 25.40 -15.37 2.33
C VAL A 121 25.86 -16.71 2.92
N PRO A 122 26.36 -17.68 2.11
CA PRO A 122 26.71 -19.01 2.62
C PRO A 122 27.90 -19.00 3.60
N PHE A 123 28.71 -17.94 3.61
CA PHE A 123 29.89 -17.87 4.48
C PHE A 123 29.53 -17.50 5.93
N LEU A 124 28.47 -16.73 6.14
CA LEU A 124 28.04 -16.30 7.48
C LEU A 124 26.95 -17.20 8.07
N GLU A 125 26.20 -17.92 7.23
CA GLU A 125 25.10 -18.80 7.64
C GLU A 125 25.43 -19.69 8.87
N PRO A 126 26.61 -20.36 8.96
CA PRO A 126 26.92 -21.23 10.10
C PRO A 126 27.07 -20.50 11.44
N GLN A 127 27.33 -19.19 11.43
CA GLN A 127 27.59 -18.37 12.60
C GLN A 127 26.59 -17.23 12.77
N ILE A 128 25.52 -17.19 11.97
CA ILE A 128 24.60 -16.05 11.96
C ILE A 128 23.92 -15.84 13.31
N LYS A 129 23.55 -16.91 14.02
CA LYS A 129 22.95 -16.81 15.37
C LYS A 129 23.88 -16.09 16.37
N PRO A 130 25.14 -16.54 16.57
CA PRO A 130 26.11 -15.79 17.36
C PRO A 130 26.28 -14.33 16.92
N ILE A 131 26.35 -14.08 15.61
CA ILE A 131 26.49 -12.73 15.05
C ILE A 131 25.31 -11.85 15.45
N THR A 132 24.09 -12.34 15.31
CA THR A 132 22.86 -11.63 15.68
C THR A 132 22.81 -11.33 17.18
N LEU A 133 23.15 -12.30 18.03
CA LEU A 133 23.13 -12.10 19.48
C LEU A 133 24.19 -11.09 19.94
N GLU A 134 25.39 -11.13 19.35
CA GLU A 134 26.43 -10.14 19.63
C GLU A 134 26.02 -8.75 19.13
N LEU A 135 25.42 -8.65 17.94
CA LEU A 135 24.92 -7.40 17.38
C LEU A 135 23.86 -6.76 18.29
N LEU A 136 22.92 -7.56 18.82
CA LEU A 136 21.96 -7.09 19.83
C LEU A 136 22.66 -6.50 21.05
N SER A 137 23.67 -7.20 21.58
CA SER A 137 24.43 -6.71 22.74
C SER A 137 25.12 -5.37 22.44
N ILE A 138 25.69 -5.21 21.24
CA ILE A 138 26.35 -3.97 20.85
C ILE A 138 25.33 -2.85 20.67
N ILE A 139 24.21 -3.08 19.99
CA ILE A 139 23.11 -2.10 19.84
C ILE A 139 22.73 -1.51 21.20
N ARG A 140 22.57 -2.38 22.21
CA ARG A 140 22.23 -1.94 23.58
C ARG A 140 23.34 -1.18 24.29
N GLU A 141 24.60 -1.52 24.05
CA GLU A 141 25.74 -0.86 24.71
C GLU A 141 26.08 0.48 24.05
N THR A 142 25.93 0.58 22.73
CA THR A 142 26.35 1.76 21.97
C THR A 142 25.22 2.72 21.64
N GLU A 143 23.96 2.27 21.65
CA GLU A 143 22.81 3.06 21.18
C GLU A 143 23.12 3.68 19.79
N ASN A 144 23.68 2.85 18.89
CA ASN A 144 24.09 3.30 17.55
C ASN A 144 23.03 2.83 16.53
N ASP A 145 22.47 3.78 15.81
CA ASP A 145 21.39 3.53 14.86
C ASP A 145 21.83 2.73 13.62
N ASP A 146 23.06 2.92 13.11
CA ASP A 146 23.55 2.16 11.94
C ASP A 146 23.42 0.64 12.14
N LEU A 147 23.58 0.17 13.39
CA LEU A 147 23.48 -1.24 13.75
C LEU A 147 22.03 -1.78 13.68
N THR A 148 21.01 -0.93 13.79
CA THR A 148 19.60 -1.34 13.60
C THR A 148 19.38 -1.75 12.14
N SER A 149 19.91 -0.98 11.19
CA SER A 149 19.91 -1.29 9.77
C SER A 149 20.68 -2.58 9.44
N VAL A 150 21.83 -2.82 10.11
CA VAL A 150 22.55 -4.10 10.00
C VAL A 150 21.67 -5.26 10.45
N MET A 151 20.93 -5.09 11.56
CA MET A 151 20.04 -6.12 12.08
C MET A 151 18.91 -6.44 11.10
N GLN A 152 18.26 -5.41 10.54
CA GLN A 152 17.20 -5.58 9.54
C GLN A 152 17.70 -6.40 8.34
N LYS A 153 18.86 -6.03 7.78
CA LYS A 153 19.44 -6.79 6.65
C LYS A 153 19.72 -8.25 7.01
N ILE A 154 20.24 -8.51 8.22
CA ILE A 154 20.49 -9.88 8.70
C ILE A 154 19.18 -10.66 8.84
N VAL A 155 18.14 -10.05 9.41
CA VAL A 155 16.82 -10.68 9.60
C VAL A 155 16.21 -11.06 8.27
N CYS A 156 16.19 -10.16 7.27
CA CYS A 156 15.66 -10.45 5.94
C CYS A 156 16.47 -11.52 5.19
N THR A 157 17.79 -11.57 5.39
CA THR A 157 18.67 -12.48 4.65
C THR A 157 18.68 -13.91 5.22
N TYR A 158 18.53 -14.06 6.55
CA TYR A 158 18.70 -15.34 7.25
C TYR A 158 17.45 -15.75 8.02
N THR A 159 16.28 -15.44 7.49
CA THR A 159 14.98 -15.70 8.10
C THR A 159 14.89 -17.09 8.72
N GLU A 160 15.11 -18.14 7.91
CA GLU A 160 14.99 -19.54 8.34
C GLU A 160 15.90 -19.88 9.53
N GLN A 161 17.15 -19.41 9.49
CA GLN A 161 18.13 -19.66 10.54
C GLN A 161 17.78 -18.89 11.82
N LEU A 162 17.12 -17.74 11.71
CA LEU A 162 16.79 -16.86 12.83
C LEU A 162 15.44 -17.15 13.49
N VAL A 163 14.53 -17.87 12.81
CA VAL A 163 13.25 -18.35 13.39
C VAL A 163 13.38 -18.84 14.84
N PRO A 164 14.34 -19.71 15.21
CA PRO A 164 14.42 -20.26 16.57
C PRO A 164 14.79 -19.23 17.65
N ILE A 165 15.34 -18.08 17.27
CA ILE A 165 15.75 -16.99 18.18
C ILE A 165 14.95 -15.70 17.95
N ALA A 166 13.97 -15.68 17.03
CA ALA A 166 13.19 -14.49 16.71
C ALA A 166 12.53 -13.83 17.95
N VAL A 167 11.99 -14.66 18.86
CA VAL A 167 11.41 -14.16 20.12
C VAL A 167 12.45 -13.48 21.00
N GLU A 168 13.67 -14.04 21.07
CA GLU A 168 14.78 -13.45 21.84
C GLU A 168 15.23 -12.12 21.21
N ILE A 169 15.30 -12.04 19.88
CA ILE A 169 15.62 -10.80 19.14
C ILE A 169 14.58 -9.73 19.48
N CYS A 170 13.29 -10.02 19.32
CA CYS A 170 12.21 -9.07 19.57
C CYS A 170 12.18 -8.59 21.04
N GLN A 171 12.35 -9.50 22.01
CA GLN A 171 12.45 -9.14 23.42
C GLN A 171 13.62 -8.21 23.72
N HIS A 172 14.77 -8.47 23.10
CA HIS A 172 15.94 -7.65 23.27
C HIS A 172 15.72 -6.24 22.68
N LEU A 173 15.21 -6.14 21.46
CA LEU A 173 14.89 -4.86 20.81
C LEU A 173 13.88 -4.05 21.64
N ALA A 174 12.77 -4.67 22.05
CA ALA A 174 11.75 -4.02 22.87
C ALA A 174 12.28 -3.54 24.23
N SER A 175 13.15 -4.34 24.86
CA SER A 175 13.79 -3.96 26.13
C SER A 175 14.79 -2.81 25.96
N THR A 176 15.54 -2.78 24.85
CA THR A 176 16.46 -1.69 24.54
C THR A 176 15.69 -0.42 24.22
N PHE A 177 14.61 -0.52 23.44
CA PHE A 177 13.72 0.60 23.14
C PHE A 177 13.20 1.26 24.43
N SER A 178 12.65 0.46 25.35
CA SER A 178 12.16 0.95 26.64
C SER A 178 13.26 1.61 27.49
N GLN A 179 14.51 1.13 27.38
CA GLN A 179 15.66 1.69 28.08
C GLN A 179 16.07 3.05 27.49
N VAL A 180 16.12 3.15 26.16
CA VAL A 180 16.45 4.39 25.45
C VAL A 180 15.44 5.47 25.81
N LEU A 181 14.14 5.15 25.81
CA LEU A 181 13.07 6.07 26.21
C LEU A 181 13.09 6.45 27.69
N GLY A 182 13.47 5.52 28.59
CA GLY A 182 13.51 5.76 30.03
C GLY A 182 14.70 6.61 30.50
N SER A 183 15.59 7.01 29.60
CA SER A 183 16.78 7.78 29.95
C SER A 183 16.48 9.29 30.02
N GLU A 184 16.92 9.97 31.10
CA GLU A 184 16.58 11.38 31.36
C GLU A 184 17.19 12.38 30.35
N ASP A 185 18.14 11.93 29.53
CA ASP A 185 18.78 12.72 28.47
C ASP A 185 18.03 12.50 27.15
N GLY A 186 16.97 13.27 26.89
CA GLY A 186 16.21 13.29 25.64
C GLY A 186 16.97 13.97 24.50
N SER A 187 18.04 13.33 24.01
CA SER A 187 18.80 13.79 22.84
C SER A 187 18.18 13.27 21.54
N GLU A 188 18.23 14.07 20.48
CA GLU A 188 17.82 13.72 19.10
C GLU A 188 18.43 12.38 18.64
N ASP A 189 19.70 12.12 18.95
CA ASP A 189 20.40 10.85 18.63
C ASP A 189 19.70 9.60 19.19
N LYS A 190 18.99 9.73 20.32
CA LYS A 190 18.24 8.62 20.93
C LYS A 190 16.88 8.41 20.30
N ALA A 191 16.24 9.47 19.82
CA ALA A 191 15.01 9.34 19.06
C ALA A 191 15.26 8.57 17.77
N ILE A 192 16.34 8.91 17.05
CA ILE A 192 16.79 8.18 15.85
C ILE A 192 17.03 6.70 16.18
N THR A 193 17.78 6.41 17.25
CA THR A 193 18.05 5.02 17.66
C THR A 193 16.76 4.28 18.05
N ALA A 194 15.83 4.93 18.75
CA ALA A 194 14.56 4.34 19.17
C ALA A 194 13.66 4.02 17.97
N MET A 195 13.62 4.90 16.97
CA MET A 195 12.94 4.69 15.69
C MET A 195 13.55 3.50 14.94
N GLY A 196 14.89 3.44 14.81
CA GLY A 196 15.57 2.29 14.21
C GLY A 196 15.26 0.96 14.91
N LEU A 197 15.08 0.97 16.24
CA LEU A 197 14.66 -0.20 17.01
C LEU A 197 13.21 -0.63 16.68
N ILE A 198 12.27 0.31 16.55
CA ILE A 198 10.88 0.01 16.16
C ILE A 198 10.87 -0.58 14.75
N ASN A 199 11.53 0.06 13.78
CA ASN A 199 11.57 -0.40 12.39
C ASN A 199 12.23 -1.78 12.26
N THR A 200 13.18 -2.10 13.16
CA THR A 200 13.77 -3.45 13.24
C THR A 200 12.79 -4.48 13.80
N ILE A 201 11.94 -4.11 14.77
CA ILE A 201 10.86 -4.97 15.28
C ILE A 201 9.81 -5.21 14.19
N GLU A 202 9.46 -4.18 13.44
CA GLU A 202 8.55 -4.23 12.28
C GLU A 202 9.09 -5.19 11.22
N THR A 203 10.32 -4.96 10.74
CA THR A 203 11.00 -5.86 9.79
C THR A 203 10.98 -7.32 10.26
N LEU A 204 11.24 -7.56 11.56
CA LEU A 204 11.19 -8.90 12.14
C LEU A 204 9.77 -9.46 12.14
N LEU A 205 8.74 -8.66 12.38
CA LEU A 205 7.35 -9.07 12.36
C LEU A 205 6.92 -9.45 10.93
N THR A 206 7.20 -8.59 9.94
CA THR A 206 6.90 -8.81 8.51
C THR A 206 7.55 -10.09 8.00
N VAL A 207 8.86 -10.27 8.26
CA VAL A 207 9.60 -11.45 7.78
C VAL A 207 9.17 -12.75 8.51
N MET A 208 8.62 -12.64 9.72
CA MET A 208 8.12 -13.79 10.48
C MET A 208 6.64 -14.10 10.20
N GLU A 209 5.98 -13.35 9.32
CA GLU A 209 4.55 -13.52 9.02
C GLU A 209 4.21 -14.91 8.45
N GLU A 210 5.15 -15.52 7.72
CA GLU A 210 5.07 -16.89 7.19
C GLU A 210 5.19 -17.98 8.29
N TYR A 211 5.45 -17.60 9.54
CA TYR A 211 5.60 -18.49 10.68
C TYR A 211 4.54 -18.19 11.77
N PRO A 212 3.25 -18.58 11.59
CA PRO A 212 2.16 -18.16 12.49
C PRO A 212 2.39 -18.49 13.97
N GLN A 213 3.09 -19.58 14.28
CA GLN A 213 3.41 -19.94 15.67
C GLN A 213 4.38 -18.94 16.32
N ILE A 214 5.31 -18.40 15.55
CA ILE A 214 6.28 -17.41 16.01
C ILE A 214 5.65 -16.04 16.07
N THR A 215 4.89 -15.62 15.05
CA THR A 215 4.10 -14.36 15.07
C THR A 215 3.22 -14.29 16.31
N ASN A 216 2.58 -15.40 16.70
CA ASN A 216 1.80 -15.50 17.93
C ASN A 216 2.61 -15.26 19.23
N LEU A 217 3.89 -15.61 19.24
CA LEU A 217 4.81 -15.36 20.37
C LEU A 217 5.40 -13.94 20.33
N LEU A 218 5.56 -13.35 19.15
CA LEU A 218 6.02 -11.97 18.96
C LEU A 218 4.95 -10.95 19.35
N ARG A 219 3.68 -11.21 18.98
CA ARG A 219 2.53 -10.32 19.24
C ARG A 219 2.52 -9.69 20.64
N PRO A 220 2.56 -10.45 21.77
CA PRO A 220 2.49 -9.84 23.10
C PRO A 220 3.67 -8.90 23.42
N ILE A 221 4.83 -9.09 22.77
CA ILE A 221 5.99 -8.20 22.92
C ILE A 221 5.73 -6.90 22.17
N VAL A 222 5.27 -6.98 20.91
CA VAL A 222 4.96 -5.82 20.07
C VAL A 222 3.80 -5.00 20.67
N ILE A 223 2.74 -5.66 21.17
CA ILE A 223 1.66 -5.00 21.92
C ILE A 223 2.22 -4.23 23.13
N GLY A 224 3.24 -4.77 23.81
CA GLY A 224 3.91 -4.09 24.91
C GLY A 224 4.64 -2.81 24.48
N VAL A 225 5.29 -2.83 23.32
CA VAL A 225 5.95 -1.66 22.71
C VAL A 225 4.92 -0.59 22.34
N VAL A 226 3.89 -0.97 21.60
CA VAL A 226 2.76 -0.10 21.20
C VAL A 226 2.10 0.53 22.43
N GLY A 227 1.79 -0.29 23.43
CA GLY A 227 1.19 0.17 24.68
C GLY A 227 2.09 1.14 25.44
N HIS A 228 3.41 0.96 25.40
CA HIS A 228 4.36 1.88 26.04
C HIS A 228 4.32 3.27 25.39
N VAL A 229 4.34 3.34 24.05
CA VAL A 229 4.27 4.60 23.30
C VAL A 229 2.95 5.33 23.56
N PHE A 230 1.83 4.65 23.37
CA PHE A 230 0.50 5.27 23.53
C PHE A 230 0.17 5.67 24.96
N GLN A 231 0.60 4.91 25.98
CA GLN A 231 0.29 5.23 27.38
C GLN A 231 1.21 6.30 27.98
N GLN A 232 2.39 6.50 27.39
CA GLN A 232 3.33 7.55 27.81
C GLN A 232 3.25 8.80 26.93
N ASP A 233 2.32 8.85 25.97
CA ASP A 233 2.08 9.98 25.06
C ASP A 233 3.34 10.39 24.27
N ILE A 234 4.08 9.41 23.75
CA ILE A 234 5.34 9.65 23.04
C ILE A 234 5.04 9.89 21.55
N ILE A 235 4.58 11.10 21.26
CA ILE A 235 4.07 11.53 19.94
C ILE A 235 5.07 11.28 18.80
N GLU A 236 6.37 11.43 19.08
CA GLU A 236 7.46 11.25 18.11
C GLU A 236 7.51 9.86 17.47
N PHE A 237 6.82 8.85 18.02
CA PHE A 237 6.79 7.48 17.49
C PHE A 237 5.39 7.01 17.05
N TYR A 238 4.43 7.93 16.90
CA TYR A 238 3.06 7.55 16.57
C TYR A 238 2.96 6.88 15.21
N GLU A 239 3.63 7.41 14.19
CA GLU A 239 3.64 6.87 12.82
C GLU A 239 4.14 5.42 12.80
N GLU A 240 5.33 5.16 13.34
CA GLU A 240 5.91 3.80 13.36
C GLU A 240 5.09 2.85 14.24
N THR A 241 4.47 3.38 15.30
CA THR A 241 3.61 2.58 16.16
C THR A 241 2.30 2.19 15.47
N PHE A 242 1.70 3.08 14.67
CA PHE A 242 0.53 2.72 13.87
C PHE A 242 0.88 1.71 12.78
N SER A 243 2.06 1.82 12.15
CA SER A 243 2.57 0.81 11.21
C SER A 243 2.69 -0.57 11.86
N LEU A 244 3.26 -0.66 13.08
CA LEU A 244 3.28 -1.90 13.83
C LEU A 244 1.89 -2.48 14.12
N VAL A 245 0.89 -1.63 14.41
CA VAL A 245 -0.49 -2.10 14.63
C VAL A 245 -1.11 -2.60 13.33
N TYR A 246 -0.87 -1.91 12.21
CA TYR A 246 -1.27 -2.36 10.89
C TYR A 246 -0.72 -3.77 10.63
N ASP A 247 0.59 -3.98 10.72
CA ASP A 247 1.23 -5.29 10.51
C ASP A 247 0.67 -6.40 11.41
N LEU A 248 0.39 -6.09 12.67
CA LEU A 248 -0.21 -7.05 13.59
C LEU A 248 -1.64 -7.44 13.20
N THR A 249 -2.37 -6.57 12.51
CA THR A 249 -3.81 -6.71 12.24
C THR A 249 -4.14 -7.25 10.85
N THR A 250 -3.17 -7.33 9.92
CA THR A 250 -3.37 -7.68 8.50
C THR A 250 -4.02 -9.05 8.28
N LYS A 251 -3.60 -10.10 9.01
CA LYS A 251 -4.09 -11.48 8.77
C LYS A 251 -5.19 -11.95 9.74
N THR A 252 -5.06 -11.64 11.03
CA THR A 252 -5.99 -12.12 12.06
C THR A 252 -5.94 -11.24 13.30
N ILE A 253 -7.10 -10.83 13.80
CA ILE A 253 -7.21 -10.02 15.00
C ILE A 253 -7.55 -10.90 16.21
N TYR A 254 -6.67 -10.93 17.20
CA TYR A 254 -6.84 -11.70 18.43
C TYR A 254 -7.57 -10.87 19.51
N PRO A 255 -8.23 -11.52 20.50
CA PRO A 255 -8.99 -10.80 21.53
C PRO A 255 -8.21 -9.76 22.34
N ASP A 256 -6.90 -9.95 22.54
CA ASP A 256 -6.00 -9.01 23.21
C ASP A 256 -5.72 -7.76 22.39
N MET A 257 -5.74 -7.86 21.05
CA MET A 257 -5.47 -6.74 20.14
C MET A 257 -6.59 -5.69 20.14
N TRP A 258 -7.82 -6.06 20.47
CA TRP A 258 -8.91 -5.10 20.59
C TRP A 258 -8.68 -4.04 21.68
N GLN A 259 -7.82 -4.32 22.67
CA GLN A 259 -7.39 -3.29 23.62
C GLN A 259 -6.52 -2.22 22.95
N MET A 260 -5.77 -2.57 21.90
CA MET A 260 -5.04 -1.58 21.12
C MET A 260 -5.99 -0.66 20.34
N PHE A 261 -7.08 -1.18 19.77
CA PHE A 261 -8.11 -0.33 19.17
C PHE A 261 -8.66 0.70 20.18
N GLU A 262 -8.93 0.28 21.43
CA GLU A 262 -9.35 1.21 22.48
C GLU A 262 -8.28 2.27 22.82
N LEU A 263 -6.99 1.91 22.76
CA LEU A 263 -5.88 2.85 22.94
C LEU A 263 -5.75 3.82 21.75
N ILE A 264 -5.89 3.35 20.51
CA ILE A 264 -5.88 4.20 19.31
C ILE A 264 -6.95 5.28 19.43
N TYR A 265 -8.17 4.91 19.81
CA TYR A 265 -9.24 5.88 20.04
C TYR A 265 -8.88 6.89 21.15
N GLN A 266 -8.26 6.45 22.25
CA GLN A 266 -7.82 7.36 23.32
C GLN A 266 -6.74 8.34 22.85
N VAL A 267 -5.76 7.86 22.09
CA VAL A 267 -4.69 8.66 21.48
C VAL A 267 -5.30 9.72 20.57
N PHE A 268 -6.20 9.32 19.66
CA PHE A 268 -6.92 10.23 18.77
C PHE A 268 -7.66 11.34 19.55
N LYS A 269 -8.35 11.01 20.64
CA LYS A 269 -9.10 12.00 21.44
C LYS A 269 -8.22 12.95 22.24
N LYS A 270 -6.92 12.66 22.38
CA LYS A 270 -6.01 13.41 23.25
C LYS A 270 -5.06 14.28 22.47
N ASP A 271 -4.12 13.68 21.74
CA ASP A 271 -3.02 14.35 21.04
C ASP A 271 -2.69 13.74 19.67
N GLY A 272 -3.33 12.64 19.28
CA GLY A 272 -3.15 12.00 17.98
C GLY A 272 -4.11 12.47 16.87
N TYR A 273 -4.77 13.62 17.02
CA TYR A 273 -5.76 14.09 16.04
C TYR A 273 -5.14 14.29 14.64
N ASP A 274 -3.92 14.82 14.58
CA ASP A 274 -3.19 15.10 13.34
C ASP A 274 -2.65 13.81 12.66
N TYR A 275 -2.64 12.68 13.39
CA TYR A 275 -2.14 11.38 12.93
C TYR A 275 -3.27 10.46 12.42
N PHE A 276 -4.43 11.02 12.07
CA PHE A 276 -5.58 10.22 11.63
C PHE A 276 -5.29 9.43 10.36
N VAL A 277 -4.49 9.99 9.44
CA VAL A 277 -4.06 9.32 8.21
C VAL A 277 -3.21 8.10 8.54
N ASP A 278 -2.26 8.22 9.48
CA ASP A 278 -1.42 7.11 9.94
C ASP A 278 -2.23 6.01 10.67
N MET A 279 -3.33 6.39 11.34
CA MET A 279 -4.24 5.44 11.97
C MET A 279 -5.07 4.64 10.96
N MET A 280 -5.30 5.19 9.76
CA MET A 280 -6.28 4.66 8.81
C MET A 280 -6.02 3.21 8.39
N PRO A 281 -4.78 2.79 8.04
CA PRO A 281 -4.49 1.39 7.71
C PRO A 281 -4.89 0.41 8.83
N ALA A 282 -4.54 0.73 10.08
CA ALA A 282 -4.92 -0.10 11.21
C ALA A 282 -6.44 -0.11 11.44
N LEU A 283 -7.11 1.05 11.34
CA LEU A 283 -8.56 1.16 11.49
C LEU A 283 -9.31 0.38 10.41
N HIS A 284 -8.83 0.40 9.18
CA HIS A 284 -9.35 -0.42 8.09
C HIS A 284 -9.27 -1.90 8.44
N ASN A 285 -8.11 -2.40 8.86
CA ASN A 285 -7.95 -3.81 9.26
C ASN A 285 -8.92 -4.22 10.39
N TYR A 286 -9.11 -3.37 11.41
CA TYR A 286 -10.09 -3.65 12.48
C TYR A 286 -11.52 -3.80 11.97
N VAL A 287 -11.88 -3.12 10.88
CA VAL A 287 -13.21 -3.23 10.27
C VAL A 287 -13.30 -4.45 9.36
N THR A 288 -12.26 -4.73 8.57
CA THR A 288 -12.32 -5.69 7.47
C THR A 288 -11.91 -7.12 7.83
N VAL A 289 -10.93 -7.30 8.73
CA VAL A 289 -10.34 -8.61 9.03
C VAL A 289 -11.19 -9.45 9.99
N ASP A 290 -11.77 -8.85 11.04
CA ASP A 290 -12.68 -9.53 11.98
C ASP A 290 -13.96 -8.71 12.22
N THR A 291 -14.72 -8.50 11.13
CA THR A 291 -16.02 -7.83 11.15
C THR A 291 -16.97 -8.39 12.23
N PRO A 292 -17.08 -9.72 12.46
CA PRO A 292 -17.92 -10.24 13.52
C PRO A 292 -17.54 -9.73 14.92
N ALA A 293 -16.24 -9.70 15.26
CA ALA A 293 -15.80 -9.15 16.53
C ALA A 293 -15.98 -7.62 16.60
N PHE A 294 -15.72 -6.91 15.50
CA PHE A 294 -15.99 -5.47 15.38
C PHE A 294 -17.46 -5.13 15.71
N LEU A 295 -18.40 -5.86 15.10
CA LEU A 295 -19.84 -5.67 15.30
C LEU A 295 -20.36 -6.17 16.65
N SER A 296 -19.60 -7.04 17.34
CA SER A 296 -20.01 -7.60 18.64
C SER A 296 -20.04 -6.55 19.76
N ASN A 297 -19.30 -5.44 19.60
CA ASN A 297 -19.22 -4.35 20.56
C ASN A 297 -19.57 -3.02 19.88
N THR A 298 -20.76 -2.49 20.16
CA THR A 298 -21.25 -1.24 19.58
C THR A 298 -20.32 -0.05 19.83
N ASN A 299 -19.50 -0.09 20.88
CA ASN A 299 -18.53 0.99 21.15
C ASN A 299 -17.48 1.12 20.05
N TYR A 300 -17.16 0.06 19.31
CA TYR A 300 -16.15 0.14 18.24
C TYR A 300 -16.66 0.94 17.04
N ILE A 301 -17.89 0.69 16.58
CA ILE A 301 -18.52 1.50 15.53
C ILE A 301 -18.70 2.95 16.00
N LEU A 302 -19.09 3.16 17.26
CA LEU A 302 -19.23 4.50 17.82
C LEU A 302 -17.89 5.24 17.88
N ALA A 303 -16.79 4.55 18.19
CA ALA A 303 -15.45 5.13 18.17
C ALA A 303 -15.05 5.55 16.76
N ILE A 304 -15.19 4.67 15.75
CA ILE A 304 -14.91 5.03 14.35
C ILE A 304 -15.76 6.22 13.92
N TYR A 305 -17.06 6.18 14.18
CA TYR A 305 -17.94 7.30 13.85
C TYR A 305 -17.52 8.60 14.53
N ASP A 306 -17.14 8.58 15.81
CA ASP A 306 -16.69 9.77 16.54
C ASP A 306 -15.37 10.31 15.99
N MET A 307 -14.45 9.45 15.55
CA MET A 307 -13.21 9.86 14.89
C MET A 307 -13.50 10.52 13.54
N CYS A 308 -14.21 9.84 12.64
CA CYS A 308 -14.61 10.40 11.34
C CYS A 308 -15.39 11.71 11.49
N LYS A 309 -16.30 11.78 12.47
CA LYS A 309 -17.04 13.01 12.78
C LYS A 309 -16.13 14.14 13.25
N SER A 310 -15.14 13.85 14.10
CA SER A 310 -14.22 14.87 14.59
C SER A 310 -13.39 15.45 13.44
N ILE A 311 -12.96 14.61 12.50
CA ILE A 311 -12.24 15.01 11.28
C ILE A 311 -13.14 15.84 10.35
N LEU A 312 -14.30 15.30 9.93
CA LEU A 312 -15.22 15.93 8.96
C LEU A 312 -15.97 17.18 9.48
N THR A 313 -15.86 17.50 10.77
CA THR A 313 -16.45 18.72 11.34
C THR A 313 -15.42 19.65 11.95
N GLY A 314 -14.15 19.24 11.95
CA GLY A 314 -13.02 20.04 12.35
C GLY A 314 -12.51 20.89 11.18
N ASP A 315 -11.20 21.05 11.14
CA ASP A 315 -10.47 21.68 10.03
C ASP A 315 -9.04 21.09 9.93
N PRO A 316 -8.87 19.77 9.70
CA PRO A 316 -7.55 19.13 9.64
C PRO A 316 -6.86 19.29 8.27
N GLY A 317 -7.56 19.80 7.26
CA GLY A 317 -7.17 19.71 5.84
C GLY A 317 -8.01 18.67 5.10
N GLU A 318 -8.05 18.74 3.77
CA GLU A 318 -8.94 17.89 2.96
C GLU A 318 -8.47 16.43 2.86
N ASP A 319 -7.16 16.16 2.94
CA ASP A 319 -6.63 14.81 2.87
C ASP A 319 -7.10 13.90 4.04
N PRO A 320 -7.01 14.32 5.32
CA PRO A 320 -7.63 13.57 6.42
C PRO A 320 -9.15 13.42 6.27
N GLU A 321 -9.83 14.42 5.69
CA GLU A 321 -11.27 14.36 5.43
C GLU A 321 -11.61 13.30 4.36
N CYS A 322 -10.80 13.16 3.31
CA CYS A 322 -10.90 12.10 2.32
C CYS A 322 -10.78 10.73 2.99
N HIS A 323 -9.76 10.53 3.84
CA HIS A 323 -9.58 9.30 4.60
C HIS A 323 -10.77 9.00 5.54
N ALA A 324 -11.34 10.02 6.18
CA ALA A 324 -12.50 9.84 7.05
C ALA A 324 -13.76 9.43 6.27
N ALA A 325 -13.98 10.03 5.11
CA ALA A 325 -15.06 9.64 4.20
C ALA A 325 -14.85 8.19 3.70
N LYS A 326 -13.63 7.85 3.27
CA LYS A 326 -13.28 6.49 2.84
C LYS A 326 -13.51 5.45 3.94
N LEU A 327 -13.09 5.72 5.18
CA LEU A 327 -13.33 4.81 6.31
C LEU A 327 -14.83 4.60 6.58
N MET A 328 -15.64 5.66 6.48
CA MET A 328 -17.10 5.54 6.61
C MET A 328 -17.70 4.68 5.50
N GLU A 329 -17.21 4.83 4.27
CA GLU A 329 -17.62 4.03 3.13
C GLU A 329 -17.26 2.55 3.32
N VAL A 330 -16.02 2.24 3.72
CA VAL A 330 -15.55 0.89 4.07
C VAL A 330 -16.46 0.26 5.11
N VAL A 331 -16.81 0.98 6.19
CA VAL A 331 -17.73 0.47 7.23
C VAL A 331 -19.10 0.14 6.65
N ILE A 332 -19.64 0.99 5.77
CA ILE A 332 -20.95 0.76 5.12
C ILE A 332 -20.92 -0.50 4.26
N LEU A 333 -19.90 -0.64 3.40
CA LEU A 333 -19.80 -1.77 2.47
C LEU A 333 -19.48 -3.07 3.19
N GLN A 334 -18.53 -3.05 4.14
CA GLN A 334 -18.13 -4.22 4.92
C GLN A 334 -19.25 -4.75 5.81
N CYS A 335 -20.02 -3.85 6.44
CA CYS A 335 -21.06 -4.23 7.40
C CYS A 335 -22.46 -4.30 6.78
N LYS A 336 -22.55 -4.55 5.46
CA LYS A 336 -23.82 -4.52 4.71
C LYS A 336 -24.93 -5.34 5.39
N GLY A 337 -26.04 -4.67 5.70
CA GLY A 337 -27.23 -5.26 6.34
C GLY A 337 -27.16 -5.43 7.86
N GLN A 338 -26.10 -4.96 8.53
CA GLN A 338 -25.87 -5.17 9.97
C GLN A 338 -25.85 -3.88 10.81
N ILE A 339 -25.82 -2.70 10.17
CA ILE A 339 -25.61 -1.40 10.82
C ILE A 339 -26.71 -0.37 10.55
N ASP A 340 -27.94 -0.81 10.26
CA ASP A 340 -29.10 0.06 9.92
C ASP A 340 -29.31 1.22 10.91
N HIS A 341 -29.02 0.98 12.20
CA HIS A 341 -29.15 1.96 13.29
C HIS A 341 -28.15 3.12 13.22
N CYS A 342 -27.01 2.95 12.55
CA CYS A 342 -25.97 3.97 12.40
C CYS A 342 -26.09 4.75 11.08
N MET A 343 -26.72 4.16 10.05
CA MET A 343 -26.77 4.72 8.69
C MET A 343 -27.22 6.18 8.65
N ARG A 344 -28.25 6.54 9.42
CA ARG A 344 -28.74 7.91 9.49
C ARG A 344 -27.64 8.90 9.88
N SER A 345 -26.87 8.60 10.93
CA SER A 345 -25.83 9.48 11.44
C SER A 345 -24.65 9.62 10.48
N PHE A 346 -24.36 8.58 9.70
CA PHE A 346 -23.32 8.61 8.67
C PHE A 346 -23.74 9.55 7.53
N ILE A 347 -24.97 9.41 7.05
CA ILE A 347 -25.50 10.23 5.95
C ILE A 347 -25.68 11.69 6.36
N GLU A 348 -26.18 11.96 7.57
CA GLU A 348 -26.30 13.32 8.10
C GLU A 348 -24.94 14.02 8.19
N LEU A 349 -23.89 13.30 8.58
CA LEU A 349 -22.54 13.84 8.72
C LEU A 349 -21.95 14.26 7.36
N VAL A 350 -21.94 13.35 6.38
CA VAL A 350 -21.31 13.59 5.08
C VAL A 350 -22.09 14.60 4.25
N LEU A 351 -23.43 14.57 4.30
CA LEU A 351 -24.24 15.63 3.69
C LEU A 351 -23.99 16.98 4.36
N GLY A 352 -23.78 17.01 5.68
CA GLY A 352 -23.37 18.21 6.39
C GLY A 352 -22.04 18.77 5.84
N ARG A 353 -21.04 17.91 5.62
CA ARG A 353 -19.75 18.32 5.03
C ARG A 353 -19.90 18.84 3.60
N LEU A 354 -20.73 18.19 2.77
CA LEU A 354 -21.03 18.61 1.40
C LEU A 354 -21.74 19.98 1.28
N THR A 355 -22.33 20.49 2.38
CA THR A 355 -22.90 21.85 2.40
C THR A 355 -21.90 22.95 2.74
N GLN A 356 -20.68 22.57 3.13
CA GLN A 356 -19.58 23.50 3.41
C GLN A 356 -18.70 23.67 2.18
N GLU A 357 -17.77 24.62 2.24
CA GLU A 357 -16.79 24.83 1.17
C GLU A 357 -15.91 23.59 1.01
N ILE A 358 -15.76 23.12 -0.23
CA ILE A 358 -14.90 22.02 -0.62
C ILE A 358 -14.06 22.52 -1.79
N ARG A 359 -12.74 22.42 -1.66
CA ARG A 359 -11.75 22.91 -2.64
C ARG A 359 -11.43 21.83 -3.66
N SER A 360 -11.12 20.61 -3.21
CA SER A 360 -10.80 19.48 -4.10
C SER A 360 -12.03 18.78 -4.67
N SER A 361 -11.93 18.29 -5.90
CA SER A 361 -12.89 17.33 -6.46
C SER A 361 -12.84 15.99 -5.73
N GLU A 362 -11.67 15.58 -5.25
CA GLU A 362 -11.46 14.31 -4.54
C GLU A 362 -12.31 14.21 -3.27
N LEU A 363 -12.23 15.19 -2.35
CA LEU A 363 -13.04 15.18 -1.13
C LEU A 363 -14.54 15.14 -1.43
N ARG A 364 -14.97 15.87 -2.47
CA ARG A 364 -16.36 15.87 -2.92
C ARG A 364 -16.76 14.48 -3.42
N THR A 365 -15.93 13.85 -4.25
CA THR A 365 -16.12 12.47 -4.74
C THR A 365 -16.20 11.49 -3.57
N MET A 366 -15.27 11.51 -2.63
CA MET A 366 -15.26 10.65 -1.44
C MET A 366 -16.54 10.81 -0.60
N CYS A 367 -16.98 12.06 -0.39
CA CYS A 367 -18.24 12.32 0.29
C CYS A 367 -19.47 11.78 -0.49
N LEU A 368 -19.48 11.91 -1.82
CA LEU A 368 -20.52 11.32 -2.66
C LEU A 368 -20.50 9.78 -2.54
N GLN A 369 -19.33 9.15 -2.53
CA GLN A 369 -19.17 7.71 -2.41
C GLN A 369 -19.77 7.13 -1.14
N VAL A 370 -19.67 7.82 0.00
CA VAL A 370 -20.36 7.38 1.24
C VAL A 370 -21.88 7.27 1.02
N VAL A 371 -22.46 8.22 0.28
CA VAL A 371 -23.90 8.20 -0.04
C VAL A 371 -24.22 7.13 -1.10
N ILE A 372 -23.33 6.91 -2.08
CA ILE A 372 -23.45 5.85 -3.10
C ILE A 372 -23.34 4.46 -2.46
N ALA A 373 -22.42 4.26 -1.52
CA ALA A 373 -22.31 3.05 -0.71
C ALA A 373 -23.61 2.80 0.07
N ALA A 374 -24.24 3.85 0.60
CA ALA A 374 -25.54 3.73 1.26
C ALA A 374 -26.69 3.39 0.30
N VAL A 375 -26.65 3.86 -0.95
CA VAL A 375 -27.56 3.40 -2.03
C VAL A 375 -27.42 1.88 -2.19
N TYR A 376 -26.18 1.39 -2.32
CA TYR A 376 -25.92 -0.04 -2.50
C TYR A 376 -26.26 -0.87 -1.26
N TYR A 377 -26.04 -0.31 -0.07
CA TYR A 377 -26.33 -0.93 1.22
C TYR A 377 -27.83 -1.22 1.38
N ASN A 378 -28.65 -0.17 1.34
CA ASN A 378 -30.10 -0.26 1.45
C ASN A 378 -30.73 1.03 0.88
N PRO A 379 -31.17 1.02 -0.39
CA PRO A 379 -31.64 2.23 -1.06
C PRO A 379 -32.94 2.77 -0.44
N GLN A 380 -33.80 1.90 0.09
CA GLN A 380 -35.04 2.32 0.77
C GLN A 380 -34.74 3.07 2.06
N LEU A 381 -33.79 2.58 2.86
CA LEU A 381 -33.37 3.24 4.10
C LEU A 381 -32.72 4.60 3.82
N LEU A 382 -31.89 4.69 2.78
CA LEU A 382 -31.30 5.96 2.36
C LEU A 382 -32.39 6.97 1.97
N LEU A 383 -33.30 6.61 1.06
CA LEU A 383 -34.37 7.51 0.61
C LEU A 383 -35.25 7.99 1.77
N GLN A 384 -35.62 7.09 2.69
CA GLN A 384 -36.36 7.46 3.90
C GLN A 384 -35.57 8.42 4.80
N THR A 385 -34.26 8.24 4.91
CA THR A 385 -33.38 9.12 5.69
C THR A 385 -33.33 10.52 5.06
N LEU A 386 -33.11 10.60 3.75
CA LEU A 386 -33.09 11.87 3.01
C LEU A 386 -34.43 12.61 3.12
N ASP A 387 -35.56 11.91 3.00
CA ASP A 387 -36.89 12.50 3.17
C ASP A 387 -37.09 13.06 4.59
N GLN A 388 -36.64 12.33 5.62
CA GLN A 388 -36.72 12.81 7.01
C GLN A 388 -35.85 14.04 7.25
N MET A 389 -34.63 14.09 6.69
CA MET A 389 -33.74 15.25 6.77
C MET A 389 -34.37 16.47 6.08
N GLN A 390 -34.96 16.28 4.89
CA GLN A 390 -35.69 17.33 4.17
C GLN A 390 -36.81 17.95 5.02
N ILE A 391 -37.55 17.10 5.76
CA ILE A 391 -38.63 17.56 6.65
C ILE A 391 -38.06 18.38 7.82
N GLN A 392 -36.93 17.96 8.39
CA GLN A 392 -36.29 18.64 9.53
C GLN A 392 -35.72 20.01 9.14
N MET A 393 -35.19 20.16 7.93
CA MET A 393 -34.63 21.42 7.42
C MET A 393 -35.68 22.47 6.98
N GLN A 394 -36.97 22.26 7.28
CA GLN A 394 -38.07 23.22 7.06
C GLN A 394 -38.01 24.01 5.73
N GLN A 395 -38.36 23.36 4.60
CA GLN A 395 -38.77 24.01 3.33
C GLN A 395 -37.91 25.17 2.78
N GLN A 396 -36.64 25.33 3.15
CA GLN A 396 -35.77 26.33 2.49
C GLN A 396 -35.27 25.87 1.11
N ILE A 397 -35.32 24.57 0.84
CA ILE A 397 -34.88 23.97 -0.42
C ILE A 397 -36.12 23.52 -1.19
N SER A 398 -36.36 24.12 -2.36
CA SER A 398 -37.50 23.77 -3.23
C SER A 398 -37.36 22.37 -3.86
N GLU A 399 -36.14 21.85 -3.92
CA GLU A 399 -35.78 20.58 -4.51
C GLU A 399 -35.45 19.53 -3.43
N PRO A 400 -35.87 18.25 -3.57
CA PRO A 400 -35.51 17.20 -2.61
C PRO A 400 -34.00 16.95 -2.55
N ILE A 401 -33.44 16.68 -1.36
CA ILE A 401 -32.00 16.34 -1.19
C ILE A 401 -31.56 15.20 -2.10
N ALA A 402 -32.38 14.15 -2.23
CA ALA A 402 -32.09 13.03 -3.13
C ALA A 402 -31.94 13.47 -4.60
N SER A 403 -32.70 14.48 -5.02
CA SER A 403 -32.64 15.03 -6.37
C SER A 403 -31.32 15.79 -6.59
N HIS A 404 -30.95 16.63 -5.62
CA HIS A 404 -29.68 17.35 -5.63
C HIS A 404 -28.48 16.40 -5.66
N PHE A 405 -28.48 15.40 -4.78
CA PHE A 405 -27.43 14.38 -4.71
C PHE A 405 -27.24 13.67 -6.05
N ILE A 406 -28.32 13.19 -6.68
CA ILE A 406 -28.23 12.46 -7.96
C ILE A 406 -27.74 13.38 -9.09
N LYS A 407 -28.16 14.65 -9.10
CA LYS A 407 -27.65 15.64 -10.05
C LYS A 407 -26.15 15.87 -9.87
N GLN A 408 -25.68 16.06 -8.64
CA GLN A 408 -24.26 16.25 -8.35
C GLN A 408 -23.44 15.00 -8.74
N TRP A 409 -23.94 13.82 -8.42
CA TRP A 409 -23.30 12.56 -8.78
C TRP A 409 -23.10 12.40 -10.30
N ILE A 410 -24.12 12.75 -11.10
CA ILE A 410 -23.99 12.73 -12.58
C ILE A 410 -23.08 13.88 -13.06
N HIS A 411 -23.14 15.04 -12.43
CA HIS A 411 -22.31 16.19 -12.78
C HIS A 411 -20.81 15.87 -12.63
N ASP A 412 -20.43 15.21 -11.53
CA ASP A 412 -19.03 14.92 -11.18
C ASP A 412 -18.57 13.54 -11.71
N THR A 413 -19.19 13.02 -12.78
CA THR A 413 -18.87 11.68 -13.31
C THR A 413 -17.39 11.53 -13.69
N ASP A 414 -16.79 12.59 -14.25
CA ASP A 414 -15.38 12.63 -14.66
C ASP A 414 -14.39 12.71 -13.47
N CYS A 415 -14.88 12.94 -12.25
CA CYS A 415 -14.08 13.00 -11.04
C CYS A 415 -13.95 11.64 -10.31
N PHE A 416 -14.58 10.57 -10.82
CA PHE A 416 -14.43 9.21 -10.27
C PHE A 416 -13.24 8.53 -10.96
N LEU A 417 -12.14 8.45 -10.22
CA LEU A 417 -10.84 7.92 -10.66
C LEU A 417 -10.56 6.63 -9.90
N GLY A 418 -9.79 5.69 -10.46
CA GLY A 418 -9.64 4.37 -9.83
C GLY A 418 -10.63 3.33 -10.33
N ILE A 419 -10.28 2.06 -10.17
CA ILE A 419 -11.15 0.91 -10.39
C ILE A 419 -12.30 0.90 -9.39
N HIS A 420 -12.00 1.08 -8.10
CA HIS A 420 -12.95 0.99 -7.00
C HIS A 420 -14.05 2.04 -7.13
N ASP A 421 -13.67 3.31 -7.34
CA ASP A 421 -14.61 4.42 -7.39
C ASP A 421 -15.60 4.28 -8.54
N ARG A 422 -15.07 3.90 -9.71
CA ARG A 422 -15.84 3.66 -10.92
C ARG A 422 -16.74 2.44 -10.78
N LYS A 423 -16.26 1.38 -10.12
CA LYS A 423 -17.06 0.19 -9.80
C LYS A 423 -18.22 0.53 -8.88
N LEU A 424 -17.97 1.26 -7.80
CA LEU A 424 -19.01 1.72 -6.87
C LEU A 424 -20.01 2.66 -7.56
N TYR A 425 -19.55 3.56 -8.44
CA TYR A 425 -20.40 4.40 -9.27
C TYR A 425 -21.39 3.55 -10.08
N VAL A 426 -20.89 2.57 -10.84
CA VAL A 426 -21.74 1.71 -11.69
C VAL A 426 -22.72 0.92 -10.85
N ILE A 427 -22.26 0.26 -9.79
CA ILE A 427 -23.09 -0.59 -8.92
C ILE A 427 -24.18 0.25 -8.25
N GLY A 428 -23.83 1.42 -7.72
CA GLY A 428 -24.78 2.34 -7.10
C GLY A 428 -25.85 2.82 -8.09
N MET A 429 -25.44 3.26 -9.28
CA MET A 429 -26.38 3.76 -10.30
C MET A 429 -27.29 2.62 -10.80
N CYS A 430 -26.75 1.42 -10.99
CA CYS A 430 -27.51 0.21 -11.30
C CYS A 430 -28.54 -0.11 -10.20
N THR A 431 -28.15 0.04 -8.93
CA THR A 431 -29.04 -0.17 -7.78
C THR A 431 -30.20 0.83 -7.78
N LEU A 432 -29.95 2.11 -8.06
CA LEU A 432 -31.02 3.13 -8.18
C LEU A 432 -31.97 2.83 -9.35
N MET A 433 -31.44 2.47 -10.52
CA MET A 433 -32.25 2.17 -11.70
C MET A 433 -33.14 0.94 -11.49
N ALA A 434 -32.70 -0.01 -10.67
CA ALA A 434 -33.44 -1.25 -10.39
C ALA A 434 -34.61 -1.09 -9.40
N LEU A 435 -34.84 0.10 -8.82
CA LEU A 435 -35.91 0.34 -7.82
C LEU A 435 -37.34 0.31 -8.37
N GLY A 436 -37.52 0.19 -9.69
CA GLY A 436 -38.85 0.16 -10.31
C GLY A 436 -39.65 1.42 -10.00
N ASP A 437 -40.84 1.26 -9.40
CA ASP A 437 -41.72 2.39 -9.06
C ASP A 437 -41.22 3.25 -7.90
N GLU A 438 -40.28 2.75 -7.07
CA GLU A 438 -39.73 3.48 -5.92
C GLU A 438 -38.56 4.40 -6.29
N LYS A 439 -38.15 4.42 -7.56
CA LYS A 439 -37.01 5.21 -8.03
C LYS A 439 -37.27 6.73 -7.90
N PRO A 440 -36.26 7.53 -7.54
CA PRO A 440 -36.37 8.99 -7.50
C PRO A 440 -36.80 9.58 -8.85
N LYS A 441 -37.78 10.50 -8.83
CA LYS A 441 -38.35 11.08 -10.07
C LYS A 441 -37.33 11.82 -10.92
N VAL A 442 -36.30 12.38 -10.29
CA VAL A 442 -35.17 13.06 -10.96
C VAL A 442 -34.49 12.18 -11.99
N LEU A 443 -34.50 10.85 -11.83
CA LEU A 443 -33.90 9.93 -12.79
C LEU A 443 -34.57 10.01 -14.17
N ASN A 444 -35.87 10.35 -14.24
CA ASN A 444 -36.53 10.57 -15.52
C ASN A 444 -36.08 11.86 -16.20
N GLU A 445 -35.73 12.88 -15.41
CA GLU A 445 -35.21 14.16 -15.90
C GLU A 445 -33.78 14.01 -16.42
N LEU A 446 -32.96 13.23 -15.69
CA LEU A 446 -31.55 12.96 -16.00
C LEU A 446 -31.34 11.75 -16.92
N ALA A 447 -32.43 11.09 -17.36
CA ALA A 447 -32.35 9.91 -18.24
C ALA A 447 -31.43 10.09 -19.48
N PRO A 448 -31.38 11.28 -20.14
CA PRO A 448 -30.46 11.49 -21.25
C PRO A 448 -28.97 11.48 -20.88
N GLU A 449 -28.62 11.71 -19.61
CA GLU A 449 -27.24 11.85 -19.12
C GLU A 449 -26.72 10.56 -18.46
N ILE A 450 -27.60 9.72 -17.89
CA ILE A 450 -27.23 8.51 -17.15
C ILE A 450 -26.38 7.54 -17.99
N LEU A 451 -26.82 7.16 -19.20
CA LEU A 451 -26.08 6.21 -20.03
C LEU A 451 -24.76 6.79 -20.57
N PRO A 452 -24.70 8.05 -21.07
CA PRO A 452 -23.44 8.69 -21.39
C PRO A 452 -22.44 8.73 -20.22
N SER A 453 -22.90 9.04 -19.01
CA SER A 453 -22.05 9.00 -17.81
C SER A 453 -21.54 7.60 -17.51
N LEU A 454 -22.39 6.58 -17.57
CA LEU A 454 -21.96 5.19 -17.37
C LEU A 454 -20.96 4.73 -18.44
N MET A 455 -21.11 5.16 -19.69
CA MET A 455 -20.14 4.86 -20.76
C MET A 455 -18.77 5.44 -20.45
N LEU A 456 -18.71 6.70 -20.00
CA LEU A 456 -17.47 7.34 -19.58
C LEU A 456 -16.77 6.54 -18.47
N ILE A 457 -17.53 6.13 -17.46
CA ILE A 457 -17.03 5.31 -16.34
C ILE A 457 -16.54 3.95 -16.81
N PHE A 458 -17.27 3.28 -17.72
CA PHE A 458 -16.86 1.98 -18.26
C PHE A 458 -15.61 2.07 -19.14
N ASP A 459 -15.43 3.15 -19.88
CA ASP A 459 -14.21 3.37 -20.67
C ASP A 459 -13.02 3.66 -19.74
N GLY A 460 -13.21 4.37 -18.63
CA GLY A 460 -12.23 4.48 -17.55
C GLY A 460 -11.88 3.13 -16.92
N LEU A 461 -12.88 2.30 -16.59
CA LEU A 461 -12.66 0.96 -16.04
C LEU A 461 -11.86 0.05 -16.97
N LYS A 462 -12.15 0.05 -18.28
CA LYS A 462 -11.39 -0.76 -19.24
C LYS A 462 -9.91 -0.40 -19.22
N ARG A 463 -9.59 0.90 -19.26
CA ARG A 463 -8.21 1.40 -19.21
C ARG A 463 -7.52 1.01 -17.89
N ALA A 464 -8.18 1.23 -16.76
CA ALA A 464 -7.63 0.89 -15.46
C ALA A 464 -7.38 -0.63 -15.29
N TYR A 465 -8.28 -1.49 -15.77
CA TYR A 465 -8.03 -2.94 -15.77
C TYR A 465 -6.93 -3.37 -16.74
N GLU A 466 -6.78 -2.69 -17.89
CA GLU A 466 -5.70 -2.94 -18.85
C GLU A 466 -4.34 -2.54 -18.24
N SER A 467 -4.25 -1.39 -17.57
CA SER A 467 -3.05 -0.95 -16.84
C SER A 467 -2.67 -1.96 -15.77
N ARG A 468 -3.59 -2.28 -14.86
CA ARG A 468 -3.33 -3.25 -13.78
C ARG A 468 -2.88 -4.62 -14.30
N ALA A 469 -3.41 -5.07 -15.42
CA ALA A 469 -2.98 -6.34 -16.02
C ALA A 469 -1.56 -6.27 -16.61
N GLN A 470 -1.13 -5.10 -17.10
CA GLN A 470 0.25 -4.87 -17.55
C GLN A 470 1.20 -4.81 -16.36
N ASP A 471 0.83 -4.10 -15.30
CA ASP A 471 1.62 -4.00 -14.07
C ASP A 471 1.82 -5.39 -13.43
N ASP A 472 0.74 -6.19 -13.34
CA ASP A 472 0.80 -7.59 -12.86
C ASP A 472 1.71 -8.48 -13.74
N GLU A 473 1.79 -8.23 -15.05
CA GLU A 473 2.65 -8.96 -16.00
C GLU A 473 4.12 -8.53 -15.90
N GLU A 474 4.38 -7.23 -15.69
CA GLU A 474 5.71 -6.67 -15.49
C GLU A 474 6.32 -7.15 -14.16
N GLU A 475 5.57 -7.11 -13.05
CA GLU A 475 6.01 -7.64 -11.75
C GLU A 475 6.33 -9.14 -11.83
N GLN A 476 5.52 -9.92 -12.53
CA GLN A 476 5.79 -11.35 -12.77
C GLN A 476 7.02 -11.58 -13.65
N SER A 477 7.32 -10.66 -14.58
CA SER A 477 8.50 -10.75 -15.44
C SER A 477 9.79 -10.37 -14.71
N GLU A 478 9.74 -9.44 -13.77
CA GLU A 478 10.89 -9.09 -12.91
C GLU A 478 11.26 -10.25 -11.96
N ASP A 479 10.28 -11.06 -11.55
CA ASP A 479 10.50 -12.30 -10.77
C ASP A 479 11.01 -13.49 -11.62
N GLU A 480 10.80 -13.48 -12.95
CA GLU A 480 11.27 -14.53 -13.87
C GLU A 480 12.59 -14.20 -14.60
N ASP A 481 13.07 -12.95 -14.53
CA ASP A 481 14.31 -12.48 -15.17
C ASP A 481 15.61 -12.80 -14.41
N GLU A 482 15.61 -13.83 -13.56
CA GLU A 482 16.85 -14.49 -13.12
C GLU A 482 17.32 -15.63 -14.06
N ASP A 483 16.56 -16.04 -15.08
CA ASP A 483 17.01 -17.11 -15.99
C ASP A 483 16.38 -17.05 -17.40
N CYS A 484 16.76 -16.10 -18.27
CA CYS A 484 17.00 -16.35 -19.71
C CYS A 484 17.42 -15.11 -20.54
N GLU A 485 18.74 -14.91 -20.72
CA GLU A 485 19.24 -14.23 -21.92
C GLU A 485 18.92 -15.10 -23.16
N GLY A 486 17.90 -14.75 -23.95
CA GLY A 486 17.65 -15.45 -25.22
C GLY A 486 16.45 -15.00 -26.06
N GLU A 487 16.70 -14.12 -27.02
CA GLU A 487 15.90 -13.85 -28.24
C GLU A 487 14.55 -13.12 -28.06
N ALA A 488 14.64 -11.79 -28.08
CA ALA A 488 13.54 -10.91 -28.49
C ALA A 488 12.99 -11.33 -29.86
N LEU A 489 11.77 -11.86 -29.88
CA LEU A 489 10.97 -11.99 -31.10
C LEU A 489 10.01 -10.81 -31.18
N SER A 490 10.29 -9.94 -32.15
CA SER A 490 9.37 -8.93 -32.65
C SER A 490 8.01 -9.57 -32.96
N SER A 491 6.94 -9.04 -32.35
CA SER A 491 5.59 -9.19 -32.88
C SER A 491 5.08 -7.80 -33.22
N ASP A 492 4.70 -7.66 -34.49
CA ASP A 492 4.28 -6.46 -35.19
C ASP A 492 3.13 -5.70 -34.50
N GLU A 493 3.24 -4.39 -34.65
CA GLU A 493 2.23 -3.32 -34.49
C GLU A 493 0.84 -3.71 -35.02
N ASP A 494 -0.22 -3.29 -34.31
CA ASP A 494 -1.48 -2.89 -34.92
C ASP A 494 -2.05 -1.64 -34.20
N GLU A 495 -2.37 -0.64 -35.03
CA GLU A 495 -2.83 0.74 -34.82
C GLU A 495 -3.97 0.95 -33.79
N ILE A 496 -3.78 1.83 -32.79
CA ILE A 496 -4.86 2.50 -31.99
C ILE A 496 -4.40 3.94 -31.67
N ASP A 497 -4.68 4.90 -32.56
CA ASP A 497 -5.75 5.92 -32.50
C ASP A 497 -5.28 7.32 -32.05
N GLU A 498 -4.84 8.12 -33.03
CA GLU A 498 -4.71 9.60 -33.00
C GLU A 498 -6.04 10.33 -32.61
N LEU A 499 -7.13 9.59 -32.36
CA LEU A 499 -8.40 10.10 -31.89
C LEU A 499 -8.39 10.45 -30.38
N ASN A 500 -7.45 9.86 -29.63
CA ASN A 500 -7.37 9.95 -28.16
C ASN A 500 -6.90 11.34 -27.68
N GLU A 501 -5.83 11.88 -28.28
CA GLU A 501 -5.26 13.21 -27.93
C GLU A 501 -6.22 14.38 -28.21
N MET A 502 -7.02 14.28 -29.28
CA MET A 502 -7.94 15.35 -29.69
C MET A 502 -9.22 15.40 -28.82
N TYR A 503 -9.54 14.33 -28.10
CA TYR A 503 -10.63 14.27 -27.12
C TYR A 503 -10.19 14.80 -25.75
N LEU A 504 -8.97 14.46 -25.31
CA LEU A 504 -8.35 14.90 -24.05
C LEU A 504 -8.18 16.42 -23.99
N THR A 505 -7.75 17.03 -25.09
CA THR A 505 -7.66 18.50 -25.20
C THR A 505 -9.03 19.16 -25.05
N LYS A 506 -10.11 18.49 -25.51
CA LYS A 506 -11.48 19.00 -25.36
C LYS A 506 -12.04 18.80 -23.96
N MET A 507 -11.64 17.76 -23.21
CA MET A 507 -12.06 17.58 -21.82
C MET A 507 -11.46 18.66 -20.89
N LYS A 508 -10.15 18.93 -21.01
CA LYS A 508 -9.48 20.02 -20.28
C LYS A 508 -10.12 21.38 -20.58
N ASP A 509 -10.39 21.68 -21.85
CA ASP A 509 -11.03 22.94 -22.27
C ASP A 509 -12.52 23.06 -21.85
N PHE A 510 -13.22 21.94 -21.66
CA PHE A 510 -14.64 21.94 -21.29
C PHE A 510 -14.85 22.07 -19.77
N ALA A 511 -13.97 21.46 -18.97
CA ALA A 511 -13.97 21.59 -17.51
C ALA A 511 -13.75 23.05 -17.07
N VAL A 512 -12.76 23.73 -17.67
CA VAL A 512 -12.44 25.14 -17.38
C VAL A 512 -13.57 26.10 -17.79
N LYS A 513 -14.31 25.79 -18.86
CA LYS A 513 -15.38 26.68 -19.36
C LYS A 513 -16.69 26.60 -18.58
N LYS A 514 -16.98 25.48 -17.91
CA LYS A 514 -18.29 25.23 -17.29
C LYS A 514 -18.38 25.75 -15.85
N ALA A 515 -17.26 26.03 -15.20
CA ALA A 515 -17.19 26.62 -13.87
C ALA A 515 -17.76 28.05 -13.78
N GLY A 516 -17.88 28.77 -14.91
CA GLY A 516 -18.25 30.20 -14.94
C GLY A 516 -19.74 30.53 -15.04
N GLU A 517 -20.65 29.56 -15.12
CA GLU A 517 -22.03 29.83 -15.56
C GLU A 517 -23.11 29.11 -14.70
N HIS A 518 -23.68 29.87 -13.73
CA HIS A 518 -25.05 29.79 -13.16
C HIS A 518 -25.27 29.30 -11.70
N GLY A 519 -24.99 30.20 -10.74
CA GLY A 519 -25.96 30.71 -9.74
C GLY A 519 -26.86 29.79 -8.91
N ILE A 520 -26.31 29.21 -7.82
CA ILE A 520 -26.87 29.20 -6.45
C ILE A 520 -25.72 29.43 -5.44
N ASP A 521 -25.99 30.21 -4.40
CA ASP A 521 -25.12 30.55 -3.25
C ASP A 521 -24.91 29.32 -2.34
N MET A 522 -24.05 28.38 -2.76
CA MET A 522 -23.28 27.50 -1.89
C MET A 522 -21.82 27.92 -2.06
N GLN A 523 -21.14 28.22 -0.96
CA GLN A 523 -19.76 28.70 -0.94
C GLN A 523 -18.80 27.57 -1.33
N ALA A 524 -18.79 27.15 -2.59
CA ALA A 524 -17.77 26.28 -3.16
C ALA A 524 -17.35 26.90 -4.49
N GLU A 525 -16.66 28.04 -4.41
CA GLU A 525 -15.83 28.52 -5.51
C GLU A 525 -14.50 27.77 -5.40
N ILE A 526 -14.22 26.88 -6.35
CA ILE A 526 -12.87 26.33 -6.53
C ILE A 526 -11.99 27.55 -6.84
N ARG A 527 -11.16 27.95 -5.88
CA ARG A 527 -10.14 28.97 -6.09
C ARG A 527 -8.90 28.26 -6.61
N ASP A 528 -8.59 28.50 -7.88
CA ASP A 528 -7.26 28.25 -8.42
C ASP A 528 -6.30 29.20 -7.67
N GLU A 529 -5.59 28.70 -6.66
CA GLU A 529 -4.41 29.39 -6.15
C GLU A 529 -3.31 29.19 -7.19
N ASP A 530 -2.99 30.28 -7.90
CA ASP A 530 -1.84 30.39 -8.79
C ASP A 530 -0.55 30.20 -7.94
N ASP A 531 -0.16 28.96 -7.67
CA ASP A 531 1.20 28.62 -7.21
C ASP A 531 2.08 28.42 -8.45
N ASP A 532 2.78 29.50 -8.82
CA ASP A 532 3.96 29.47 -9.68
C ASP A 532 5.09 28.72 -8.94
N ASP A 533 5.08 27.39 -8.93
CA ASP A 533 6.25 26.56 -8.65
C ASP A 533 6.62 25.76 -9.90
N ASP A 534 7.64 26.25 -10.62
CA ASP A 534 8.36 25.55 -11.68
C ASP A 534 8.95 24.25 -11.10
N SER A 535 8.15 23.18 -11.10
CA SER A 535 8.66 21.81 -11.06
C SER A 535 8.62 21.28 -12.49
N ASP A 536 9.81 21.07 -13.06
CA ASP A 536 10.01 20.26 -14.25
C ASP A 536 9.52 18.84 -13.90
N ALA A 537 8.22 18.58 -14.05
CA ALA A 537 7.65 17.25 -14.01
C ALA A 537 8.04 16.56 -15.32
N ASP A 538 8.98 15.63 -15.20
CA ASP A 538 9.32 14.69 -16.26
C ASP A 538 8.03 13.99 -16.74
N ASP A 539 7.85 13.97 -18.06
CA ASP A 539 6.73 13.42 -18.83
C ASP A 539 6.75 11.89 -18.83
N ASP A 540 6.69 11.27 -17.65
CA ASP A 540 6.65 9.81 -17.47
C ASP A 540 5.37 9.39 -16.70
N SER A 541 4.52 8.65 -17.41
CA SER A 541 3.34 7.87 -16.97
C SER A 541 1.98 8.57 -16.83
N ASP A 542 1.17 8.48 -17.90
CA ASP A 542 -0.29 8.62 -17.84
C ASP A 542 -0.98 7.50 -17.01
N SER A 543 -0.24 6.52 -16.44
CA SER A 543 -0.79 5.46 -15.57
C SER A 543 -1.09 5.95 -14.14
N GLU A 544 -0.42 7.00 -13.65
CA GLU A 544 -0.69 7.58 -12.32
C GLU A 544 -2.07 8.25 -12.21
N LEU A 545 -2.75 8.53 -13.33
CA LEU A 545 -4.09 9.14 -13.32
C LEU A 545 -5.22 8.15 -13.03
N ASP A 546 -4.96 6.84 -13.13
CA ASP A 546 -5.99 5.81 -13.02
C ASP A 546 -5.98 5.03 -11.70
N GLU A 547 -4.96 5.16 -10.85
CA GLU A 547 -4.95 4.64 -9.47
C GLU A 547 -5.03 5.79 -8.45
N THR A 548 -5.89 5.66 -7.43
CA THR A 548 -5.97 6.63 -6.32
C THR A 548 -5.30 6.06 -5.08
N ALA A 549 -4.62 6.90 -4.27
CA ALA A 549 -3.94 6.44 -3.05
C ALA A 549 -4.88 5.68 -2.08
N LEU A 550 -6.18 6.01 -2.13
CA LEU A 550 -7.23 5.40 -1.29
C LEU A 550 -7.75 4.05 -1.81
N GLU A 551 -7.33 3.57 -2.99
CA GLU A 551 -7.72 2.26 -3.52
C GLU A 551 -7.11 1.09 -2.74
N SER A 552 -6.02 1.34 -2.01
CA SER A 552 -5.43 0.40 -1.06
C SER A 552 -6.42 -0.07 0.02
N TYR A 553 -7.41 0.76 0.36
CA TYR A 553 -8.46 0.45 1.33
C TYR A 553 -9.60 -0.35 0.72
N THR A 554 -9.31 -1.63 0.43
CA THR A 554 -10.23 -2.57 -0.23
C THR A 554 -11.51 -2.85 0.57
N THR A 555 -12.56 -3.24 -0.14
CA THR A 555 -13.89 -3.55 0.41
C THR A 555 -14.45 -4.84 -0.21
N PRO A 556 -15.60 -5.37 0.25
CA PRO A 556 -16.18 -6.58 -0.33
C PRO A 556 -16.57 -6.47 -1.80
N ILE A 557 -16.75 -5.26 -2.35
CA ILE A 557 -17.02 -5.11 -3.78
C ILE A 557 -15.77 -5.32 -4.63
N ASP A 558 -14.58 -5.22 -4.04
CA ASP A 558 -13.29 -5.38 -4.72
C ASP A 558 -12.79 -6.83 -4.70
N ASP A 559 -13.36 -7.68 -3.84
CA ASP A 559 -12.97 -9.07 -3.68
C ASP A 559 -13.43 -9.96 -4.86
N GLU A 560 -12.60 -10.02 -5.89
CA GLU A 560 -12.76 -10.94 -7.03
C GLU A 560 -12.58 -12.42 -6.64
N SER A 561 -11.94 -12.69 -5.51
CA SER A 561 -11.68 -14.05 -5.03
C SER A 561 -12.90 -14.67 -4.33
N SER A 562 -13.85 -13.84 -3.90
CA SER A 562 -15.09 -14.27 -3.23
C SER A 562 -15.90 -15.30 -4.02
N ASP A 563 -16.77 -16.05 -3.33
CA ASP A 563 -17.64 -17.05 -3.96
C ASP A 563 -18.63 -16.43 -4.97
N ASN A 564 -19.02 -15.17 -4.75
CA ASN A 564 -19.93 -14.40 -5.58
C ASN A 564 -19.34 -13.02 -5.85
N PRO A 565 -18.32 -12.92 -6.74
CA PRO A 565 -17.69 -11.65 -7.05
C PRO A 565 -18.71 -10.73 -7.70
N ILE A 566 -18.68 -9.46 -7.28
CA ILE A 566 -19.54 -8.42 -7.85
C ILE A 566 -18.79 -7.83 -9.03
N ASP A 567 -19.27 -8.12 -10.24
CA ASP A 567 -18.73 -7.54 -11.47
C ASP A 567 -19.69 -6.47 -11.98
N GLU A 568 -19.16 -5.27 -12.21
CA GLU A 568 -19.87 -4.07 -12.60
C GLU A 568 -20.43 -4.15 -14.03
N PHE A 569 -19.72 -4.78 -14.96
CA PHE A 569 -20.18 -5.00 -16.34
C PHE A 569 -21.38 -5.95 -16.35
N VAL A 570 -21.27 -7.07 -15.62
CA VAL A 570 -22.32 -8.08 -15.48
C VAL A 570 -23.53 -7.50 -14.74
N THR A 571 -23.30 -6.74 -13.67
CA THR A 571 -24.37 -6.07 -12.90
C THR A 571 -25.15 -5.12 -13.79
N PHE A 572 -24.45 -4.26 -14.56
CA PHE A 572 -25.08 -3.36 -15.50
C PHE A 572 -25.89 -4.09 -16.59
N GLN A 573 -25.31 -5.13 -17.19
CA GLN A 573 -25.99 -5.92 -18.21
C GLN A 573 -27.28 -6.58 -17.67
N GLN A 574 -27.24 -7.11 -16.45
CA GLN A 574 -28.41 -7.70 -15.81
C GLN A 574 -29.50 -6.66 -15.58
N VAL A 575 -29.16 -5.50 -15.02
CA VAL A 575 -30.13 -4.42 -14.77
C VAL A 575 -30.74 -3.91 -16.08
N MET A 576 -29.93 -3.67 -17.12
CA MET A 576 -30.42 -3.25 -18.44
C MET A 576 -31.36 -4.28 -19.06
N THR A 577 -31.02 -5.57 -18.96
CA THR A 577 -31.85 -6.67 -19.47
C THR A 577 -33.19 -6.76 -18.73
N ILE A 578 -33.17 -6.72 -17.40
CA ILE A 578 -34.38 -6.75 -16.57
C ILE A 578 -35.26 -5.54 -16.89
N MET A 579 -34.68 -4.35 -16.93
CA MET A 579 -35.37 -3.09 -17.20
C MET A 579 -36.02 -3.07 -18.59
N SER A 580 -35.36 -3.62 -19.61
CA SER A 580 -35.93 -3.75 -20.97
C SER A 580 -37.24 -4.56 -21.01
N SER A 581 -37.44 -5.45 -20.03
CA SER A 581 -38.62 -6.31 -19.93
C SER A 581 -39.66 -5.79 -18.93
N GLN A 582 -39.23 -5.28 -17.77
CA GLN A 582 -40.08 -4.92 -16.63
C GLN A 582 -40.44 -3.43 -16.59
N ASP A 583 -39.55 -2.53 -17.04
CA ASP A 583 -39.78 -1.09 -17.08
C ASP A 583 -39.41 -0.50 -18.45
N LYS A 584 -40.25 -0.87 -19.44
CA LYS A 584 -40.08 -0.45 -20.84
C LYS A 584 -40.12 1.06 -21.01
N GLY A 585 -40.85 1.77 -20.14
CA GLY A 585 -40.99 3.22 -20.21
C GLY A 585 -39.66 3.90 -19.94
N PHE A 586 -39.03 3.57 -18.81
CA PHE A 586 -37.76 4.15 -18.43
C PHE A 586 -36.61 3.65 -19.29
N TYR A 587 -36.59 2.36 -19.65
CA TYR A 587 -35.62 1.84 -20.63
C TYR A 587 -35.63 2.64 -21.94
N SER A 588 -36.83 2.98 -22.45
CA SER A 588 -36.95 3.78 -23.66
C SER A 588 -36.45 5.21 -23.47
N LEU A 589 -36.64 5.82 -22.30
CA LEU A 589 -36.11 7.15 -21.99
C LEU A 589 -34.58 7.17 -21.99
N LEU A 590 -33.94 6.13 -21.44
CA LEU A 590 -32.49 6.00 -21.41
C LEU A 590 -31.89 5.84 -22.82
N VAL A 591 -32.50 4.96 -23.65
CA VAL A 591 -31.90 4.57 -24.94
C VAL A 591 -32.26 5.50 -26.10
N ASN A 592 -33.44 6.14 -26.10
CA ASN A 592 -33.92 6.93 -27.24
C ASN A 592 -33.07 8.19 -27.50
N GLY A 593 -32.40 8.72 -26.47
CA GLY A 593 -31.56 9.92 -26.58
C GLY A 593 -30.15 9.68 -27.11
N LEU A 594 -29.74 8.42 -27.27
CA LEU A 594 -28.36 8.07 -27.61
C LEU A 594 -28.02 8.36 -29.07
N SER A 595 -26.81 8.89 -29.29
CA SER A 595 -26.21 9.02 -30.62
C SER A 595 -25.92 7.64 -31.25
N ALA A 596 -25.66 7.60 -32.56
CA ALA A 596 -25.31 6.34 -33.23
C ALA A 596 -24.03 5.72 -32.65
N GLU A 597 -23.07 6.54 -32.26
CA GLU A 597 -21.82 6.13 -31.62
C GLU A 597 -22.06 5.56 -30.22
N GLN A 598 -22.87 6.24 -29.41
CA GLN A 598 -23.26 5.76 -28.08
C GLN A 598 -24.07 4.46 -28.15
N GLN A 599 -24.91 4.28 -29.17
CA GLN A 599 -25.60 3.01 -29.39
C GLN A 599 -24.63 1.86 -29.70
N ILE A 600 -23.56 2.12 -30.44
CA ILE A 600 -22.50 1.14 -30.72
C ILE A 600 -21.71 0.82 -29.44
N SER A 601 -21.32 1.84 -28.67
CA SER A 601 -20.63 1.66 -27.38
C SER A 601 -21.48 0.86 -26.40
N LEU A 602 -22.79 1.14 -26.30
CA LEU A 602 -23.70 0.35 -25.47
C LEU A 602 -23.74 -1.13 -25.91
N GLN A 603 -23.76 -1.39 -27.21
CA GLN A 603 -23.77 -2.76 -27.73
C GLN A 603 -22.45 -3.49 -27.45
N SER A 604 -21.30 -2.84 -27.63
CA SER A 604 -20.00 -3.44 -27.31
C SER A 604 -19.89 -3.75 -25.83
N LEU A 605 -20.36 -2.85 -24.97
CA LEU A 605 -20.41 -3.02 -23.52
C LEU A 605 -21.28 -4.22 -23.10
N MET A 606 -22.45 -4.41 -23.73
CA MET A 606 -23.31 -5.58 -23.48
C MET A 606 -22.65 -6.90 -23.88
N VAL A 607 -21.85 -6.90 -24.96
CA VAL A 607 -21.09 -8.08 -25.42
C VAL A 607 -19.95 -8.39 -24.46
N LEU A 608 -19.18 -7.38 -24.06
CA LEU A 608 -18.10 -7.52 -23.07
C LEU A 608 -18.62 -8.08 -21.75
N ALA A 609 -19.75 -7.56 -21.26
CA ALA A 609 -20.38 -8.08 -20.05
C ALA A 609 -20.78 -9.57 -20.16
N GLU A 610 -21.25 -10.03 -21.32
CA GLU A 610 -21.55 -11.45 -21.53
C GLU A 610 -20.27 -12.30 -21.54
N GLN A 611 -19.17 -11.78 -22.11
CA GLN A 611 -17.87 -12.43 -22.07
C GLN A 611 -17.34 -12.56 -20.64
N LYS A 612 -17.34 -11.46 -19.86
CA LYS A 612 -16.95 -11.46 -18.44
C LYS A 612 -17.79 -12.44 -17.62
N LYS A 613 -19.11 -12.44 -17.83
CA LYS A 613 -20.02 -13.41 -17.18
C LYS A 613 -19.65 -14.87 -17.48
N ALA A 614 -19.33 -15.18 -18.74
CA ALA A 614 -18.90 -16.52 -19.14
C ALA A 614 -17.54 -16.90 -18.51
N GLN A 615 -16.60 -15.95 -18.43
CA GLN A 615 -15.31 -16.15 -17.76
C GLN A 615 -15.48 -16.42 -16.27
N ILE A 616 -16.28 -15.64 -15.55
CA ILE A 616 -16.58 -15.84 -14.12
C ILE A 616 -17.19 -17.23 -13.90
N GLN A 617 -18.16 -17.62 -14.72
CA GLN A 617 -18.76 -18.97 -14.63
C GLN A 617 -17.73 -20.08 -14.91
N SER A 618 -16.83 -19.89 -15.87
CA SER A 618 -15.76 -20.84 -16.16
C SER A 618 -14.81 -20.99 -14.96
N LYS A 619 -14.34 -19.87 -14.39
CA LYS A 619 -13.49 -19.86 -13.18
C LYS A 619 -14.18 -20.53 -11.99
N GLN A 620 -15.48 -20.29 -11.79
CA GLN A 620 -16.27 -20.97 -10.74
C GLN A 620 -16.35 -22.49 -10.95
N ILE A 621 -16.55 -22.95 -12.20
CA ILE A 621 -16.59 -24.38 -12.53
C ILE A 621 -15.23 -25.03 -12.30
N GLU A 622 -14.13 -24.36 -12.66
CA GLU A 622 -12.77 -24.82 -12.40
C GLU A 622 -12.50 -24.97 -10.89
N ARG A 623 -12.86 -23.96 -10.08
CA ARG A 623 -12.75 -24.02 -8.62
C ARG A 623 -13.56 -25.16 -8.00
N GLN A 624 -14.69 -25.54 -8.61
CA GLN A 624 -15.53 -26.67 -8.17
C GLN A 624 -15.03 -28.05 -8.65
N GLY A 625 -13.86 -28.12 -9.29
CA GLY A 625 -13.26 -29.39 -9.75
C GLY A 625 -13.60 -29.77 -11.19
N GLY A 626 -14.06 -28.83 -12.01
CA GLY A 626 -14.35 -28.99 -13.43
C GLY A 626 -15.72 -29.59 -13.73
N TYR A 627 -16.02 -29.78 -15.04
CA TYR A 627 -17.28 -30.39 -15.46
C TYR A 627 -17.37 -31.86 -15.00
N ALA A 628 -18.33 -32.16 -14.12
CA ALA A 628 -18.71 -33.53 -13.81
C ALA A 628 -19.41 -34.18 -15.02
N PHE A 629 -18.62 -34.78 -15.93
CA PHE A 629 -19.20 -35.63 -16.96
C PHE A 629 -19.81 -36.86 -16.30
N SER A 630 -21.14 -36.93 -16.23
CA SER A 630 -21.84 -38.14 -15.87
C SER A 630 -21.39 -39.27 -16.80
N GLN A 631 -20.71 -40.28 -16.26
CA GLN A 631 -20.25 -41.46 -17.00
C GLN A 631 -21.46 -42.14 -17.65
N HIS A 632 -21.76 -41.79 -18.90
CA HIS A 632 -22.60 -42.62 -19.73
C HIS A 632 -21.85 -43.93 -19.98
N THR A 633 -22.43 -45.02 -19.49
CA THR A 633 -21.96 -46.39 -19.66
C THR A 633 -21.49 -46.65 -21.09
N ILE A 634 -20.19 -46.93 -21.24
CA ILE A 634 -19.59 -47.37 -22.50
C ILE A 634 -20.23 -48.72 -22.89
N PRO A 635 -20.86 -48.87 -24.07
CA PRO A 635 -21.44 -50.14 -24.49
C PRO A 635 -20.34 -51.18 -24.73
N THR A 636 -20.38 -52.29 -24.00
CA THR A 636 -19.36 -53.37 -23.97
C THR A 636 -19.36 -54.31 -25.19
N SER A 637 -19.85 -53.89 -26.37
CA SER A 637 -19.77 -54.75 -27.57
C SER A 637 -19.76 -53.97 -28.87
N PHE A 638 -18.56 -53.70 -29.39
CA PHE A 638 -18.36 -53.37 -30.80
C PHE A 638 -17.92 -54.64 -31.54
N GLN A 639 -18.78 -55.17 -32.41
CA GLN A 639 -18.47 -56.26 -33.33
C GLN A 639 -17.90 -55.68 -34.64
N PHE A 640 -16.61 -55.93 -34.90
CA PHE A 640 -16.01 -55.69 -36.21
C PHE A 640 -16.29 -56.88 -37.14
N ASN A 641 -17.15 -56.70 -38.14
CA ASN A 641 -17.21 -57.61 -39.29
C ASN A 641 -16.38 -57.04 -40.45
N LYS A 642 -15.29 -57.75 -40.81
CA LYS A 642 -14.58 -57.67 -42.10
C LYS A 642 -15.21 -58.68 -43.08
N PRO A 643 -15.14 -58.45 -44.40
CA PRO A 643 -13.89 -58.63 -45.17
C PRO A 643 -13.18 -57.34 -45.53
#